data_AF-A0A9D8WXG1-F1
#
_entry.id   AF-A0A9D8WXG1-F1
#
_cell.length_a   1.000
_cell.length_b   1.000
_cell.length_c   1.000
_cell.angle_alpha   90.00
_cell.angle_beta   90.00
_cell.angle_gamma   90.00
#
_symmetry.space_group_name_H-M   'P 1'
#
loop_
_entity.id
_entity.type
_entity.pdbx_description
1 polymer ?
#
loop_
_entity_poly.entity_id
_entity_poly.type
_entity_poly.pdbx_seq_one_letter_code
_entity_poly.pdbx_strand_id
1 'polypeptide(L)'
;MKKTQFYKTSVALLLALSVLFSLVGCGEGNGVSTLSNHTLQTNTSFRISDQGIAIVYVDYTGYDSAEDVEIKIEIQKRTALFFWERVVSQTHKEAGEYFYQNYEYPMNEKGTYRCTVSYTVRGDDGKKDTITFEKTISFAGAVSAETTQTDVPTETTKPTETTAQTTPVVTYPPATVPYFTTTEKPKEQTTTETVTQTTTAQTTEQTTVNIPTTTTQIPWQTETTTQRPIVTPPVAGVDFGGKTFTILCTDDNGLRNTWEEIYSGDRTDEISLALDRRIEEIETLYHCEIEIMMASATAWHVHVDKVANRDRIDLFAESTGNRGMMNIENLAYNLYATGMDLNASYFNQNWIDAFTVHTEDKGNTLYSILGAFSYGELLSANVILYDRALAAEKLPNVNLEALVKNGDWTFDQMAELVQRVAYDADGRGFDTWSNGDVYGLHYHNVYPFFYASGMSLVENRNGHMQLNTANLNGLSYVIDEMIRFFDMNGARQYSHRAFEMDIRNGEQNYRTLFVSGTLEFADTYQLYERFGVLPYPKVAESQPTYATSLRDAVLCAYSIPTTVSDIRISAKFLEIFARQSELTVKPVFYEVYGKRYGSAEMIALIEDSIIFDPAYHYWQSNIVSPILDKVNEDKNLVDAYFERYTKRFDELYSALLDSIKESKT
;
A
#
# COMPACT_ATOMS: atom_id res chain seq x y z
N MET A 1 -82.68 11.32 21.24
CA MET A 1 -82.09 10.11 20.62
C MET A 1 -80.60 10.09 20.88
N LYS A 2 -80.11 9.02 21.54
CA LYS A 2 -78.75 8.43 21.59
C LYS A 2 -77.52 9.36 21.45
N LYS A 3 -76.82 9.63 22.56
CA LYS A 3 -75.58 8.98 23.08
C LYS A 3 -74.30 9.74 22.69
N THR A 4 -73.75 10.61 23.55
CA THR A 4 -72.66 10.38 24.54
C THR A 4 -71.23 10.61 23.98
N GLN A 5 -70.72 11.83 24.17
CA GLN A 5 -69.46 12.21 24.88
C GLN A 5 -68.40 11.10 25.11
N PHE A 6 -67.14 11.31 24.69
CA PHE A 6 -65.94 11.41 25.58
C PHE A 6 -64.56 11.39 24.85
N TYR A 7 -63.65 12.20 25.41
CA TYR A 7 -62.17 12.24 25.40
C TYR A 7 -61.34 12.85 24.25
N LYS A 8 -60.68 13.96 24.62
CA LYS A 8 -59.36 14.39 24.16
C LYS A 8 -58.25 13.49 24.75
N THR A 9 -57.12 13.42 24.06
CA THR A 9 -55.74 13.12 24.55
C THR A 9 -55.28 11.64 24.63
N SER A 10 -54.10 11.38 24.02
CA SER A 10 -53.28 10.14 23.91
C SER A 10 -53.67 9.29 22.69
N VAL A 11 -52.91 9.17 21.59
CA VAL A 11 -51.49 8.79 21.34
C VAL A 11 -51.21 9.26 19.88
N ALA A 12 -50.23 10.07 19.46
CA ALA A 12 -48.79 10.14 19.71
C ALA A 12 -48.04 8.82 19.46
N LEU A 13 -47.84 8.41 18.19
CA LEU A 13 -46.59 7.80 17.68
C LEU A 13 -46.71 7.34 16.21
N LEU A 14 -45.65 7.62 15.43
CA LEU A 14 -45.22 6.96 14.16
C LEU A 14 -46.11 7.21 12.92
N LEU A 15 -45.67 7.76 11.79
CA LEU A 15 -44.36 7.92 11.18
C LEU A 15 -44.44 9.13 10.24
N ALA A 16 -43.75 10.22 10.59
CA ALA A 16 -43.19 11.12 9.61
C ALA A 16 -41.82 10.55 9.25
N LEU A 17 -41.63 10.09 8.01
CA LEU A 17 -40.29 9.82 7.48
C LEU A 17 -40.23 10.24 6.01
N SER A 18 -39.61 11.40 5.82
CA SER A 18 -38.73 11.79 4.72
C SER A 18 -38.87 11.03 3.38
N VAL A 19 -39.34 11.77 2.37
CA VAL A 19 -39.02 11.52 0.97
C VAL A 19 -37.53 11.86 0.79
N LEU A 20 -36.67 10.84 0.80
CA LEU A 20 -35.28 10.91 0.39
C LEU A 20 -35.19 10.29 -1.01
N PHE A 21 -34.91 11.13 -2.01
CA PHE A 21 -34.39 10.70 -3.30
C PHE A 21 -32.95 10.24 -3.08
N SER A 22 -32.69 8.93 -3.10
CA SER A 22 -31.34 8.39 -3.20
C SER A 22 -30.95 8.34 -4.68
N LEU A 23 -30.08 9.27 -5.09
CA LEU A 23 -29.22 9.10 -6.26
C LEU A 23 -28.33 7.87 -6.03
N VAL A 24 -28.32 6.94 -6.98
CA VAL A 24 -27.59 5.68 -6.91
C VAL A 24 -26.13 5.95 -7.28
N GLY A 25 -25.27 6.08 -6.27
CA GLY A 25 -23.83 5.86 -6.40
C GLY A 25 -23.55 4.37 -6.56
N CYS A 26 -22.60 4.03 -7.43
CA CYS A 26 -22.22 2.64 -7.71
C CYS A 26 -21.36 2.09 -6.56
N GLY A 27 -21.99 1.47 -5.56
CA GLY A 27 -21.29 0.62 -4.60
C GLY A 27 -20.99 -0.76 -5.20
N GLU A 28 -19.72 -1.16 -5.16
CA GLU A 28 -19.28 -2.56 -5.11
C GLU A 28 -19.37 -3.01 -3.65
N GLY A 29 -20.09 -4.09 -3.37
CA GLY A 29 -20.27 -4.57 -2.00
C GLY A 29 -19.21 -5.60 -1.63
N ASN A 30 -18.09 -5.15 -1.04
CA ASN A 30 -17.11 -6.03 -0.40
C ASN A 30 -17.55 -6.33 1.05
N GLY A 31 -18.57 -7.16 1.19
CA GLY A 31 -19.15 -7.48 2.50
C GLY A 31 -18.79 -8.88 2.99
N VAL A 32 -17.63 -9.12 3.61
CA VAL A 32 -17.40 -10.42 4.27
C VAL A 32 -18.13 -10.47 5.62
N SER A 33 -19.26 -11.18 5.66
CA SER A 33 -20.01 -11.61 6.87
C SER A 33 -20.02 -13.14 6.93
N THR A 34 -19.85 -13.90 8.01
CA THR A 34 -19.39 -13.74 9.40
C THR A 34 -19.20 -15.18 9.95
N LEU A 35 -18.26 -15.36 10.89
CA LEU A 35 -18.10 -16.41 11.92
C LEU A 35 -17.10 -17.57 11.70
N SER A 36 -16.87 -18.10 10.50
CA SER A 36 -16.16 -19.41 10.39
C SER A 36 -14.76 -19.34 9.83
N ASN A 37 -14.44 -18.31 9.04
CA ASN A 37 -13.11 -18.02 8.43
C ASN A 37 -12.76 -18.77 7.13
N HIS A 38 -13.73 -19.35 6.42
CA HIS A 38 -13.48 -20.10 5.19
C HIS A 38 -13.44 -19.23 3.93
N THR A 39 -13.90 -17.99 3.99
CA THR A 39 -13.92 -17.06 2.85
C THR A 39 -12.87 -15.96 2.96
N LEU A 40 -11.99 -15.85 1.97
CA LEU A 40 -10.99 -14.77 1.85
C LEU A 40 -11.66 -13.49 1.33
N GLN A 41 -12.36 -13.56 0.20
CA GLN A 41 -13.05 -12.43 -0.40
C GLN A 41 -14.21 -12.86 -1.30
N THR A 42 -15.16 -11.94 -1.49
CA THR A 42 -16.19 -12.03 -2.54
C THR A 42 -16.29 -10.67 -3.24
N ASN A 43 -16.26 -10.66 -4.57
CA ASN A 43 -16.56 -9.48 -5.36
C ASN A 43 -17.80 -9.75 -6.22
N THR A 44 -18.86 -8.97 -5.99
CA THR A 44 -20.12 -9.11 -6.71
C THR A 44 -20.49 -7.79 -7.37
N SER A 45 -20.83 -7.83 -8.66
CA SER A 45 -21.42 -6.68 -9.33
C SER A 45 -22.73 -7.05 -10.02
N PHE A 46 -23.64 -6.08 -10.07
CA PHE A 46 -24.91 -6.20 -10.76
C PHE A 46 -25.10 -4.98 -11.66
N ARG A 47 -25.41 -5.22 -12.94
CA ARG A 47 -25.74 -4.19 -13.93
C ARG A 47 -26.84 -4.68 -14.88
N ILE A 48 -27.56 -3.75 -15.51
CA ILE A 48 -28.53 -4.07 -16.58
C ILE A 48 -28.06 -3.34 -17.83
N SER A 49 -27.85 -4.07 -18.93
CA SER A 49 -27.43 -3.50 -20.21
C SER A 49 -28.55 -2.70 -20.88
N ASP A 50 -28.17 -1.87 -21.86
CA ASP A 50 -29.12 -1.10 -22.68
C ASP A 50 -30.05 -1.99 -23.52
N GLN A 51 -29.69 -3.27 -23.69
CA GLN A 51 -30.52 -4.29 -24.34
C GLN A 51 -31.45 -5.01 -23.35
N GLY A 52 -31.47 -4.60 -22.08
CA GLY A 52 -32.28 -5.23 -21.03
C GLY A 52 -31.73 -6.55 -20.55
N ILE A 53 -30.41 -6.78 -20.58
CA ILE A 53 -29.80 -7.99 -20.01
C ILE A 53 -29.22 -7.63 -18.64
N ALA A 54 -29.78 -8.22 -17.58
CA ALA A 54 -29.21 -8.17 -16.25
C ALA A 54 -27.98 -9.08 -16.19
N ILE A 55 -26.82 -8.51 -15.87
CA ILE A 55 -25.55 -9.22 -15.71
C ILE A 55 -25.18 -9.17 -14.24
N VAL A 56 -25.08 -10.36 -13.62
CA VAL A 56 -24.59 -10.57 -12.26
C VAL A 56 -23.22 -11.20 -12.36
N TYR A 57 -22.18 -10.43 -12.04
CA TYR A 57 -20.83 -10.96 -11.88
C TYR A 57 -20.66 -11.44 -10.44
N VAL A 58 -20.19 -12.67 -10.30
CA VAL A 58 -19.76 -13.21 -9.00
C VAL A 58 -18.29 -13.60 -9.11
N ASP A 59 -17.53 -13.24 -8.10
CA ASP A 59 -16.16 -13.67 -7.87
C ASP A 59 -16.02 -14.01 -6.39
N TYR A 60 -15.42 -15.15 -6.12
CA TYR A 60 -15.26 -15.76 -4.82
C TYR A 60 -13.84 -16.29 -4.71
N THR A 61 -13.21 -16.00 -3.57
CA THR A 61 -11.97 -16.66 -3.14
C THR A 61 -12.15 -17.17 -1.72
N GLY A 62 -11.99 -18.48 -1.54
CA GLY A 62 -11.94 -19.18 -0.26
C GLY A 62 -10.52 -19.34 0.26
N TYR A 63 -10.40 -19.75 1.52
CA TYR A 63 -9.17 -20.31 2.07
C TYR A 63 -9.12 -21.82 1.81
N ASP A 64 -7.97 -22.47 2.01
CA ASP A 64 -7.76 -23.93 1.86
C ASP A 64 -8.79 -24.79 2.62
N SER A 65 -9.42 -24.22 3.66
CA SER A 65 -10.45 -24.88 4.46
C SER A 65 -11.84 -24.91 3.82
N ALA A 66 -12.08 -24.22 2.69
CA ALA A 66 -13.39 -24.14 2.05
C ALA A 66 -13.69 -25.35 1.15
N GLU A 67 -14.77 -26.07 1.45
CA GLU A 67 -15.14 -27.31 0.74
C GLU A 67 -16.38 -27.17 -0.15
N ASP A 68 -17.43 -26.49 0.32
CA ASP A 68 -18.73 -26.38 -0.37
C ASP A 68 -19.20 -24.92 -0.44
N VAL A 69 -19.42 -24.42 -1.65
CA VAL A 69 -19.83 -23.03 -1.90
C VAL A 69 -21.18 -22.99 -2.59
N GLU A 70 -22.19 -22.45 -1.91
CA GLU A 70 -23.52 -22.22 -2.48
C GLU A 70 -23.75 -20.74 -2.75
N ILE A 71 -23.94 -20.37 -4.01
CA ILE A 71 -24.21 -18.99 -4.45
C ILE A 71 -25.66 -18.88 -4.89
N LYS A 72 -26.46 -18.10 -4.17
CA LYS A 72 -27.87 -17.87 -4.47
C LYS A 72 -28.06 -16.48 -5.05
N ILE A 73 -28.59 -16.39 -6.27
CA ILE A 73 -28.91 -15.13 -6.95
C ILE A 73 -30.43 -14.96 -6.98
N GLU A 74 -30.91 -13.85 -6.42
CA GLU A 74 -32.32 -13.47 -6.43
C GLU A 74 -32.46 -12.07 -7.07
N ILE A 75 -33.26 -11.94 -8.12
CA ILE A 75 -33.61 -10.63 -8.69
C ILE A 75 -35.11 -10.42 -8.52
N GLN A 76 -35.48 -9.23 -8.05
CA GLN A 76 -36.85 -8.84 -7.80
C GLN A 76 -37.18 -7.54 -8.53
N LYS A 77 -38.35 -7.46 -9.14
CA LYS A 77 -38.89 -6.25 -9.79
C LYS A 77 -39.83 -5.53 -8.82
N ARG A 78 -39.69 -4.21 -8.70
CA ARG A 78 -40.61 -3.39 -7.91
C ARG A 78 -41.96 -3.28 -8.61
N THR A 79 -43.03 -3.71 -7.94
CA THR A 79 -44.40 -3.69 -8.47
C THR A 79 -45.26 -2.58 -7.85
N ALA A 80 -44.92 -2.13 -6.64
CA ALA A 80 -45.52 -0.99 -5.96
C ALA A 80 -44.57 -0.44 -4.86
N LEU A 81 -44.98 0.60 -4.12
CA LEU A 81 -44.10 1.39 -3.24
C LEU A 81 -43.18 0.54 -2.33
N PHE A 82 -43.71 -0.50 -1.68
CA PHE A 82 -42.92 -1.43 -0.85
C PHE A 82 -42.97 -2.88 -1.33
N PHE A 83 -43.55 -3.14 -2.51
CA PHE A 83 -43.79 -4.49 -3.00
C PHE A 83 -42.79 -4.85 -4.10
N TRP A 84 -42.15 -6.00 -3.91
CA TRP A 84 -41.15 -6.57 -4.80
C TRP A 84 -41.64 -7.96 -5.23
N GLU A 85 -41.66 -8.19 -6.53
CA GLU A 85 -41.99 -9.48 -7.12
C GLU A 85 -40.71 -10.16 -7.58
N ARG A 86 -40.51 -11.42 -7.20
CA ARG A 86 -39.34 -12.19 -7.60
C ARG A 86 -39.43 -12.55 -9.08
N VAL A 87 -38.41 -12.15 -9.85
CA VAL A 87 -38.30 -12.43 -11.29
C VAL A 87 -37.16 -13.41 -11.61
N VAL A 88 -36.14 -13.51 -10.74
CA VAL A 88 -35.07 -14.51 -10.83
C VAL A 88 -34.84 -15.14 -9.45
N SER A 89 -34.64 -16.45 -9.44
CA SER A 89 -34.19 -17.23 -8.27
C SER A 89 -33.34 -18.38 -8.76
N GLN A 90 -32.03 -18.30 -8.61
CA GLN A 90 -31.10 -19.35 -9.00
C GLN A 90 -30.16 -19.67 -7.86
N THR A 91 -29.75 -20.92 -7.78
CA THR A 91 -28.76 -21.41 -6.81
C THR A 91 -27.69 -22.17 -7.59
N HIS A 92 -26.45 -21.77 -7.41
CA HIS A 92 -25.26 -22.37 -8.00
C HIS A 92 -24.47 -23.03 -6.88
N LYS A 93 -23.93 -24.22 -7.16
CA LYS A 93 -23.10 -24.98 -6.23
C LYS A 93 -21.75 -25.18 -6.88
N GLU A 94 -20.72 -24.73 -6.20
CA GLU A 94 -19.35 -24.73 -6.68
C GLU A 94 -18.45 -25.38 -5.61
N ALA A 95 -17.28 -25.83 -6.03
CA ALA A 95 -16.28 -26.42 -5.16
C ALA A 95 -14.89 -25.85 -5.48
N GLY A 96 -14.05 -25.70 -4.45
CA GLY A 96 -12.68 -25.21 -4.57
C GLY A 96 -12.45 -23.79 -4.05
N GLU A 97 -11.20 -23.35 -4.09
CA GLU A 97 -10.70 -22.11 -3.48
C GLU A 97 -11.02 -20.85 -4.29
N TYR A 98 -11.35 -20.97 -5.58
CA TYR A 98 -11.55 -19.80 -6.44
C TYR A 98 -12.64 -20.06 -7.48
N PHE A 99 -13.56 -19.12 -7.61
CA PHE A 99 -14.66 -19.19 -8.58
C PHE A 99 -15.05 -17.80 -9.07
N TYR A 100 -15.16 -17.62 -10.38
CA TYR A 100 -15.69 -16.40 -10.98
C TYR A 100 -16.58 -16.71 -12.18
N GLN A 101 -17.71 -16.01 -12.30
CA GLN A 101 -18.67 -16.24 -13.37
C GLN A 101 -19.57 -15.02 -13.60
N ASN A 102 -19.97 -14.80 -14.86
CA ASN A 102 -21.08 -13.92 -15.21
C ASN A 102 -22.35 -14.75 -15.40
N TYR A 103 -23.44 -14.32 -14.77
CA TYR A 103 -24.78 -14.83 -15.01
C TYR A 103 -25.63 -13.76 -15.69
N GLU A 104 -26.28 -14.13 -16.78
CA GLU A 104 -27.10 -13.23 -17.59
C GLU A 104 -28.58 -13.60 -17.50
N TYR A 105 -29.42 -12.61 -17.25
CA TYR A 105 -30.87 -12.77 -17.15
C TYR A 105 -31.58 -11.72 -18.01
N PRO A 106 -32.44 -12.11 -18.97
CA PRO A 106 -33.19 -11.14 -19.77
C PRO A 106 -34.26 -10.43 -18.92
N MET A 107 -34.22 -9.10 -18.92
CA MET A 107 -35.19 -8.19 -18.28
C MET A 107 -36.12 -7.64 -19.35
N ASN A 108 -37.28 -8.29 -19.50
CA ASN A 108 -38.22 -8.01 -20.60
C ASN A 108 -39.04 -6.72 -20.44
N GLU A 109 -38.88 -6.00 -19.32
CA GLU A 109 -39.74 -4.87 -18.97
C GLU A 109 -38.95 -3.73 -18.34
N LYS A 110 -39.34 -2.49 -18.60
CA LYS A 110 -38.86 -1.33 -17.84
C LYS A 110 -39.27 -1.46 -16.38
N GLY A 111 -38.41 -1.02 -15.46
CA GLY A 111 -38.70 -1.09 -14.03
C GLY A 111 -37.49 -0.90 -13.14
N THR A 112 -37.73 -0.91 -11.83
CA THR A 112 -36.66 -0.94 -10.83
C THR A 112 -36.47 -2.37 -10.34
N TYR A 113 -35.23 -2.84 -10.37
CA TYR A 113 -34.83 -4.20 -10.04
C TYR A 113 -33.87 -4.19 -8.86
N ARG A 114 -34.06 -5.12 -7.94
CA ARG A 114 -33.16 -5.40 -6.82
C ARG A 114 -32.54 -6.78 -7.02
N CYS A 115 -31.23 -6.86 -7.01
CA CYS A 115 -30.48 -8.12 -6.99
C CYS A 115 -29.93 -8.35 -5.59
N THR A 116 -30.15 -9.55 -5.06
CA THR A 116 -29.55 -10.06 -3.83
C THR A 116 -28.74 -11.30 -4.19
N VAL A 117 -27.47 -11.33 -3.84
CA VAL A 117 -26.59 -12.51 -4.01
C VAL A 117 -26.14 -12.98 -2.64
N SER A 118 -26.42 -14.23 -2.28
CA SER A 118 -25.97 -14.82 -1.01
C SER A 118 -24.99 -15.96 -1.26
N TYR A 119 -23.79 -15.88 -0.70
CA TYR A 119 -22.81 -16.95 -0.65
C TYR A 119 -22.95 -17.70 0.67
N THR A 120 -22.98 -19.03 0.63
CA THR A 120 -22.87 -19.90 1.80
C THR A 120 -21.67 -20.80 1.61
N VAL A 121 -20.62 -20.59 2.38
CA VAL A 121 -19.34 -21.30 2.24
C VAL A 121 -19.17 -22.18 3.46
N ARG A 122 -19.07 -23.51 3.27
CA ARG A 122 -18.83 -24.47 4.35
C ARG A 122 -17.40 -24.95 4.29
N GLY A 123 -16.75 -25.03 5.45
CA GLY A 123 -15.42 -25.56 5.56
C GLY A 123 -15.33 -26.93 6.20
N ASP A 124 -14.10 -27.42 6.29
CA ASP A 124 -13.68 -28.71 6.85
C ASP A 124 -14.12 -28.95 8.31
N ASP A 125 -14.34 -27.89 9.08
CA ASP A 125 -14.82 -27.94 10.46
C ASP A 125 -16.37 -28.05 10.58
N GLY A 126 -17.08 -28.07 9.45
CA GLY A 126 -18.54 -28.17 9.36
C GLY A 126 -19.30 -26.88 9.68
N LYS A 127 -18.61 -25.77 9.97
CA LYS A 127 -19.21 -24.44 10.11
C LYS A 127 -19.32 -23.77 8.74
N LYS A 128 -19.96 -22.59 8.70
CA LYS A 128 -20.24 -21.91 7.44
C LYS A 128 -20.17 -20.39 7.54
N ASP A 129 -19.60 -19.76 6.53
CA ASP A 129 -19.73 -18.33 6.29
C ASP A 129 -21.01 -18.06 5.46
N THR A 130 -21.68 -16.93 5.71
CA THR A 130 -22.84 -16.51 4.92
C THR A 130 -22.74 -15.03 4.57
N ILE A 131 -22.38 -14.76 3.32
CA ILE A 131 -22.11 -13.42 2.78
C ILE A 131 -23.27 -12.99 1.90
N THR A 132 -23.76 -11.75 2.00
CA THR A 132 -24.83 -11.25 1.13
C THR A 132 -24.49 -9.89 0.52
N PHE A 133 -24.64 -9.80 -0.79
CA PHE A 133 -24.61 -8.59 -1.60
C PHE A 133 -26.03 -8.18 -1.97
N GLU A 134 -26.35 -6.89 -1.96
CA GLU A 134 -27.61 -6.35 -2.45
C GLU A 134 -27.39 -5.06 -3.26
N LYS A 135 -28.01 -4.96 -4.44
CA LYS A 135 -27.97 -3.75 -5.28
C LYS A 135 -29.27 -3.51 -6.02
N THR A 136 -29.70 -2.26 -6.11
CA THR A 136 -30.93 -1.84 -6.79
C THR A 136 -30.61 -0.94 -7.99
N ILE A 137 -31.17 -1.24 -9.17
CA ILE A 137 -30.98 -0.51 -10.43
C ILE A 137 -32.32 -0.25 -11.11
N SER A 138 -32.52 0.95 -11.65
CA SER A 138 -33.65 1.28 -12.53
C SER A 138 -33.27 1.11 -14.00
N PHE A 139 -34.02 0.29 -14.73
CA PHE A 139 -33.88 0.05 -16.16
C PHE A 139 -34.99 0.78 -16.94
N ALA A 140 -34.59 1.66 -17.86
CA ALA A 140 -35.49 2.53 -18.61
C ALA A 140 -36.21 1.84 -19.80
N GLY A 141 -35.81 0.60 -20.15
CA GLY A 141 -36.28 -0.12 -21.34
C GLY A 141 -35.23 -0.12 -22.46
N ALA A 142 -35.31 -1.09 -23.37
CA ALA A 142 -34.36 -1.21 -24.48
C ALA A 142 -34.56 -0.07 -25.49
N VAL A 143 -33.48 0.63 -25.84
CA VAL A 143 -33.52 1.70 -26.84
C VAL A 143 -33.55 1.06 -28.23
N SER A 144 -34.70 1.10 -28.92
CA SER A 144 -34.75 0.79 -30.35
C SER A 144 -34.15 1.95 -31.13
N ALA A 145 -33.04 1.71 -31.84
CA ALA A 145 -32.49 2.70 -32.76
C ALA A 145 -33.49 2.98 -33.89
N GLU A 146 -34.09 4.16 -33.92
CA GLU A 146 -34.78 4.67 -35.10
C GLU A 146 -33.74 5.07 -36.14
N THR A 147 -33.62 4.25 -37.19
CA THR A 147 -32.75 4.51 -38.33
C THR A 147 -33.31 5.66 -39.17
N THR A 148 -32.62 6.80 -39.21
CA THR A 148 -32.88 7.83 -40.21
C THR A 148 -32.36 7.36 -41.58
N GLN A 149 -33.26 7.44 -42.55
CA GLN A 149 -33.13 6.94 -43.91
C GLN A 149 -32.40 7.98 -44.78
N THR A 150 -31.32 7.58 -45.47
CA THR A 150 -30.81 8.26 -46.67
C THR A 150 -30.36 7.21 -47.70
N ASP A 151 -30.74 7.47 -48.95
CA ASP A 151 -30.86 6.55 -50.09
C ASP A 151 -29.55 5.93 -50.67
N VAL A 152 -29.54 4.59 -50.83
CA VAL A 152 -29.40 3.74 -52.07
C VAL A 152 -28.30 4.13 -53.12
N PRO A 153 -27.50 3.19 -53.73
CA PRO A 153 -27.99 1.93 -54.31
C PRO A 153 -27.22 0.61 -54.10
N THR A 154 -28.06 -0.41 -53.92
CA THR A 154 -28.05 -1.83 -54.32
C THR A 154 -26.95 -2.35 -55.24
N GLU A 155 -26.35 -3.47 -54.83
CA GLU A 155 -26.13 -4.61 -55.73
C GLU A 155 -26.42 -5.94 -55.02
N THR A 156 -27.20 -6.77 -55.71
CA THR A 156 -27.81 -8.05 -55.32
C THR A 156 -26.82 -9.21 -55.41
N THR A 157 -26.86 -10.17 -54.46
CA THR A 157 -27.16 -11.60 -54.73
C THR A 157 -27.23 -12.45 -53.44
N LYS A 158 -27.92 -13.59 -53.59
CA LYS A 158 -28.61 -14.46 -52.63
C LYS A 158 -27.72 -15.47 -51.85
N PRO A 159 -28.29 -16.19 -50.86
CA PRO A 159 -27.60 -16.96 -49.80
C PRO A 159 -27.51 -18.46 -50.09
N THR A 160 -26.60 -19.19 -49.43
CA THR A 160 -26.80 -20.63 -49.10
C THR A 160 -25.89 -21.15 -47.97
N GLU A 161 -26.56 -21.77 -46.99
CA GLU A 161 -26.22 -22.99 -46.22
C GLU A 161 -25.04 -23.09 -45.23
N THR A 162 -25.48 -23.33 -43.99
CA THR A 162 -24.93 -24.01 -42.82
C THR A 162 -24.00 -25.19 -43.10
N THR A 163 -22.89 -25.30 -42.37
CA THR A 163 -22.48 -26.56 -41.72
C THR A 163 -21.51 -26.31 -40.56
N ALA A 164 -21.67 -27.12 -39.51
CA ALA A 164 -20.96 -27.06 -38.23
C ALA A 164 -19.45 -27.27 -38.36
N GLN A 165 -18.67 -26.61 -37.49
CA GLN A 165 -17.34 -27.10 -37.14
C GLN A 165 -16.96 -26.76 -35.70
N THR A 166 -16.31 -27.75 -35.11
CA THR A 166 -15.96 -28.01 -33.72
C THR A 166 -14.93 -27.05 -33.12
N THR A 167 -15.05 -26.86 -31.81
CA THR A 167 -14.13 -26.18 -30.90
C THR A 167 -12.68 -26.63 -31.04
N PRO A 168 -11.70 -25.71 -30.98
CA PRO A 168 -10.37 -26.01 -30.47
C PRO A 168 -10.17 -25.42 -29.07
N VAL A 169 -9.68 -26.29 -28.18
CA VAL A 169 -9.18 -25.99 -26.85
C VAL A 169 -7.93 -25.11 -26.96
N VAL A 170 -7.89 -24.00 -26.22
CA VAL A 170 -6.68 -23.17 -26.04
C VAL A 170 -6.09 -23.49 -24.68
N THR A 171 -4.94 -24.17 -24.66
CA THR A 171 -4.09 -24.37 -23.49
C THR A 171 -3.06 -23.25 -23.40
N TYR A 172 -2.96 -22.59 -22.24
CA TYR A 172 -1.91 -21.62 -21.96
C TYR A 172 -0.58 -22.32 -21.58
N PRO A 173 0.57 -21.84 -22.07
CA PRO A 173 1.88 -22.33 -21.61
C PRO A 173 2.29 -21.71 -20.25
N PRO A 174 3.16 -22.39 -19.47
CA PRO A 174 3.60 -21.93 -18.16
C PRO A 174 4.55 -20.73 -18.24
N ALA A 175 4.41 -19.81 -17.28
CA ALA A 175 5.21 -18.59 -17.16
C ALA A 175 6.69 -18.91 -16.85
N THR A 176 7.61 -18.35 -17.64
CA THR A 176 9.07 -18.51 -17.50
C THR A 176 9.74 -17.27 -16.87
N VAL A 177 10.45 -17.54 -15.77
CA VAL A 177 11.57 -16.92 -15.03
C VAL A 177 12.38 -15.76 -15.68
N PRO A 178 12.92 -14.78 -14.90
CA PRO A 178 14.09 -14.00 -15.28
C PRO A 178 15.38 -14.36 -14.49
N TYR A 179 16.49 -13.99 -15.11
CA TYR A 179 17.82 -14.59 -15.07
C TYR A 179 18.78 -14.04 -13.98
N PHE A 180 19.78 -14.85 -13.63
CA PHE A 180 21.02 -14.46 -12.97
C PHE A 180 22.19 -14.46 -13.97
N THR A 181 23.19 -13.58 -13.85
CA THR A 181 24.62 -13.91 -14.15
C THR A 181 25.63 -12.85 -13.67
N THR A 182 26.81 -13.34 -13.28
CA THR A 182 28.04 -12.73 -12.70
C THR A 182 29.20 -12.72 -13.73
N THR A 183 30.25 -11.87 -13.61
CA THR A 183 31.72 -12.23 -13.62
C THR A 183 32.75 -11.09 -13.87
N GLU A 184 33.84 -11.17 -13.09
CA GLU A 184 35.27 -10.76 -13.16
C GLU A 184 35.88 -9.66 -14.09
N LYS A 185 36.88 -8.97 -13.52
CA LYS A 185 37.72 -7.85 -14.01
C LYS A 185 38.72 -8.24 -15.12
N PRO A 186 38.88 -7.48 -16.22
CA PRO A 186 39.96 -7.69 -17.19
C PRO A 186 41.32 -7.18 -16.68
N LYS A 187 42.36 -8.00 -16.81
CA LYS A 187 43.78 -7.59 -16.65
C LYS A 187 44.20 -6.71 -17.84
N GLU A 188 45.04 -5.70 -17.56
CA GLU A 188 45.66 -4.81 -18.54
C GLU A 188 46.32 -5.57 -19.70
N GLN A 189 45.96 -5.22 -20.95
CA GLN A 189 46.88 -5.37 -22.08
C GLN A 189 46.60 -4.41 -23.24
N THR A 190 47.71 -3.95 -23.80
CA THR A 190 47.94 -2.84 -24.73
C THR A 190 47.24 -2.98 -26.09
N THR A 191 46.73 -1.86 -26.60
CA THR A 191 46.04 -1.68 -27.88
C THR A 191 46.89 -1.89 -29.14
N THR A 192 46.32 -2.49 -30.19
CA THR A 192 46.59 -2.13 -31.60
C THR A 192 45.36 -2.42 -32.49
N GLU A 193 45.07 -1.49 -33.40
CA GLU A 193 43.94 -1.39 -34.33
C GLU A 193 43.87 -2.50 -35.42
N THR A 194 42.70 -2.76 -36.02
CA THR A 194 42.41 -2.72 -37.49
C THR A 194 41.07 -3.42 -37.89
N VAL A 195 40.12 -2.62 -38.41
CA VAL A 195 39.24 -2.72 -39.62
C VAL A 195 38.72 -4.09 -40.17
N THR A 196 37.38 -4.25 -40.11
CA THR A 196 36.36 -4.70 -41.12
C THR A 196 36.56 -5.94 -42.03
N GLN A 197 35.61 -6.91 -42.00
CA GLN A 197 34.71 -7.26 -43.15
C GLN A 197 33.81 -8.50 -42.92
N THR A 198 32.63 -8.39 -43.52
CA THR A 198 31.46 -9.30 -43.58
C THR A 198 31.66 -10.51 -44.52
N THR A 199 31.16 -11.71 -44.18
CA THR A 199 30.55 -12.64 -45.16
C THR A 199 29.63 -13.69 -44.50
N THR A 200 28.55 -14.01 -45.22
CA THR A 200 27.40 -14.90 -44.96
C THR A 200 27.69 -16.39 -45.24
N ALA A 201 27.12 -17.33 -44.47
CA ALA A 201 26.42 -18.54 -44.96
C ALA A 201 25.92 -19.47 -43.83
N GLN A 202 24.73 -20.02 -44.04
CA GLN A 202 23.94 -20.92 -43.18
C GLN A 202 24.57 -22.32 -43.00
N THR A 203 24.34 -22.98 -41.86
CA THR A 203 23.90 -24.41 -41.77
C THR A 203 23.30 -24.69 -40.37
N THR A 204 22.37 -25.63 -40.37
CA THR A 204 21.36 -26.10 -39.42
C THR A 204 21.85 -26.79 -38.13
N GLU A 205 20.94 -26.85 -37.15
CA GLU A 205 20.83 -27.80 -36.02
C GLU A 205 21.68 -27.60 -34.76
N GLN A 206 21.07 -26.96 -33.75
CA GLN A 206 20.67 -27.56 -32.46
C GLN A 206 20.26 -26.42 -31.53
N THR A 207 18.98 -26.30 -31.23
CA THR A 207 18.44 -25.23 -30.38
C THR A 207 18.74 -25.53 -28.92
N THR A 208 19.97 -25.30 -28.48
CA THR A 208 20.24 -24.85 -27.11
C THR A 208 19.86 -23.37 -27.05
N VAL A 209 18.81 -23.06 -26.30
CA VAL A 209 18.32 -21.69 -26.14
C VAL A 209 19.36 -20.90 -25.34
N ASN A 210 20.20 -20.13 -26.03
CA ASN A 210 20.96 -19.03 -25.46
C ASN A 210 20.00 -17.85 -25.27
N ILE A 211 19.72 -17.48 -24.01
CA ILE A 211 18.98 -16.24 -23.69
C ILE A 211 20.00 -15.12 -23.46
N PRO A 212 19.82 -13.93 -24.06
CA PRO A 212 20.68 -12.79 -23.82
C PRO A 212 20.42 -12.20 -22.42
N THR A 213 21.41 -12.22 -21.54
CA THR A 213 21.40 -11.50 -20.25
C THR A 213 21.75 -10.04 -20.47
N THR A 214 20.91 -9.10 -20.03
CA THR A 214 21.28 -7.68 -19.91
C THR A 214 21.21 -7.31 -18.42
N THR A 215 22.34 -7.47 -17.72
CA THR A 215 22.55 -6.95 -16.35
C THR A 215 23.18 -5.57 -16.49
N THR A 216 22.49 -4.51 -16.10
CA THR A 216 23.09 -3.18 -16.04
C THR A 216 23.78 -3.02 -14.70
N GLN A 217 25.06 -3.41 -14.63
CA GLN A 217 25.94 -2.90 -13.59
C GLN A 217 26.29 -1.46 -13.97
N ILE A 218 26.07 -0.52 -13.04
CA ILE A 218 26.52 0.86 -13.21
C ILE A 218 27.93 0.92 -12.63
N PRO A 219 29.00 0.95 -13.45
CA PRO A 219 30.35 1.12 -12.93
C PRO A 219 30.48 2.52 -12.34
N TRP A 220 31.12 2.60 -11.17
CA TRP A 220 31.55 3.86 -10.57
C TRP A 220 32.35 4.69 -11.58
N GLN A 221 31.87 5.88 -11.94
CA GLN A 221 32.70 6.86 -12.61
C GLN A 221 33.62 7.49 -11.58
N THR A 222 34.88 7.07 -11.55
CA THR A 222 35.96 7.86 -10.92
C THR A 222 36.21 9.10 -11.76
N GLU A 223 35.43 10.16 -11.55
CA GLU A 223 35.93 11.50 -11.82
C GLU A 223 37.09 11.80 -10.85
N THR A 224 38.07 12.57 -11.32
CA THR A 224 39.22 12.96 -10.51
C THR A 224 38.76 13.97 -9.46
N THR A 225 38.17 13.50 -8.37
CA THR A 225 37.73 14.32 -7.25
C THR A 225 38.96 14.89 -6.56
N THR A 226 39.06 16.22 -6.53
CA THR A 226 39.91 16.92 -5.56
C THR A 226 39.51 16.39 -4.17
N GLN A 227 40.35 15.55 -3.54
CA GLN A 227 39.99 14.85 -2.30
C GLN A 227 39.36 15.81 -1.29
N ARG A 228 38.07 15.62 -1.03
CA ARG A 228 37.37 16.34 0.04
C ARG A 228 37.98 15.85 1.36
N PRO A 229 38.28 16.76 2.32
CA PRO A 229 38.86 16.33 3.59
C PRO A 229 37.86 15.41 4.31
N ILE A 230 38.33 14.24 4.74
CA ILE A 230 37.57 13.31 5.57
C ILE A 230 37.19 14.02 6.87
N VAL A 231 35.92 14.02 7.22
CA VAL A 231 35.44 14.71 8.43
C VAL A 231 35.08 13.71 9.54
N THR A 232 34.87 12.43 9.19
CA THR A 232 34.53 11.39 10.15
C THR A 232 35.77 10.66 10.68
N PRO A 233 35.95 10.54 12.02
CA PRO A 233 36.99 9.71 12.59
C PRO A 233 36.76 8.21 12.26
N PRO A 234 37.81 7.45 11.90
CA PRO A 234 37.66 6.01 11.66
C PRO A 234 37.31 5.27 12.95
N VAL A 235 36.53 4.20 12.81
CA VAL A 235 36.39 3.19 13.87
C VAL A 235 37.74 2.48 14.04
N ALA A 236 38.33 2.58 15.23
CA ALA A 236 39.68 2.09 15.48
C ALA A 236 39.79 0.56 15.23
N GLY A 237 40.84 0.16 14.52
CA GLY A 237 41.16 -1.25 14.30
C GLY A 237 40.31 -1.95 13.24
N VAL A 238 39.52 -1.23 12.45
CA VAL A 238 38.76 -1.80 11.33
C VAL A 238 39.50 -1.56 10.02
N ASP A 239 39.69 -2.64 9.28
CA ASP A 239 40.22 -2.68 7.91
C ASP A 239 39.58 -3.89 7.22
N PHE A 240 38.96 -3.69 6.07
CA PHE A 240 38.26 -4.73 5.31
C PHE A 240 39.13 -5.40 4.24
N GLY A 241 40.41 -5.02 4.12
CA GLY A 241 41.41 -5.73 3.33
C GLY A 241 41.14 -5.77 1.83
N GLY A 242 40.47 -4.76 1.28
CA GLY A 242 40.07 -4.65 -0.12
C GLY A 242 38.80 -5.43 -0.46
N LYS A 243 38.02 -5.89 0.52
CA LYS A 243 36.75 -6.58 0.25
C LYS A 243 35.76 -5.63 -0.44
N THR A 244 35.09 -6.17 -1.46
CA THR A 244 33.90 -5.56 -2.06
C THR A 244 32.66 -6.00 -1.27
N PHE A 245 31.81 -5.04 -0.91
CA PHE A 245 30.52 -5.24 -0.26
C PHE A 245 29.39 -4.99 -1.25
N THR A 246 28.57 -6.02 -1.51
CA THR A 246 27.44 -5.91 -2.44
C THR A 246 26.13 -5.68 -1.68
N ILE A 247 25.44 -4.57 -1.98
CA ILE A 247 24.13 -4.24 -1.45
C ILE A 247 23.06 -4.47 -2.52
N LEU A 248 22.17 -5.44 -2.30
CA LEU A 248 21.03 -5.72 -3.17
C LEU A 248 19.85 -4.78 -2.86
N CYS A 249 19.40 -4.06 -3.88
CA CYS A 249 18.40 -3.00 -3.81
C CYS A 249 17.24 -3.27 -4.77
N THR A 250 16.07 -2.73 -4.45
CA THR A 250 14.91 -2.82 -5.34
C THR A 250 15.00 -1.81 -6.49
N ASP A 251 14.63 -2.25 -7.68
CA ASP A 251 14.43 -1.43 -8.88
C ASP A 251 12.98 -1.52 -9.42
N ASP A 252 12.05 -1.92 -8.56
CA ASP A 252 10.65 -2.09 -8.95
C ASP A 252 10.03 -0.75 -9.37
N ASN A 253 9.64 -0.66 -10.65
CA ASN A 253 9.05 0.52 -11.31
C ASN A 253 7.69 0.98 -10.74
N GLY A 254 7.24 0.40 -9.63
CA GLY A 254 6.05 0.82 -8.87
C GLY A 254 6.30 1.20 -7.40
N LEU A 255 7.51 0.97 -6.88
CA LEU A 255 7.95 1.28 -5.52
C LEU A 255 9.15 2.23 -5.57
N ARG A 256 9.57 2.78 -4.42
CA ARG A 256 10.77 3.62 -4.40
C ARG A 256 12.01 2.76 -4.56
N ASN A 257 12.86 3.16 -5.49
CA ASN A 257 14.18 2.59 -5.74
C ASN A 257 15.10 2.77 -4.53
N THR A 258 15.41 1.68 -3.81
CA THR A 258 16.28 1.78 -2.61
C THR A 258 17.73 2.08 -2.94
N TRP A 259 18.16 1.83 -4.19
CA TRP A 259 19.51 2.18 -4.62
C TRP A 259 19.78 3.68 -4.53
N GLU A 260 18.73 4.51 -4.67
CA GLU A 260 18.85 5.97 -4.54
C GLU A 260 19.27 6.37 -3.11
N GLU A 261 19.00 5.51 -2.11
CA GLU A 261 19.45 5.74 -0.72
C GLU A 261 20.93 5.47 -0.49
N ILE A 262 21.53 4.74 -1.41
CA ILE A 262 22.90 4.26 -1.30
C ILE A 262 23.79 5.11 -2.19
N TYR A 263 23.36 5.37 -3.42
CA TYR A 263 24.14 6.01 -4.48
C TYR A 263 23.39 7.15 -5.17
N SER A 264 24.15 8.17 -5.57
CA SER A 264 23.68 9.37 -6.26
C SER A 264 23.28 9.14 -7.72
N GLY A 265 23.90 8.19 -8.43
CA GLY A 265 23.81 8.13 -9.89
C GLY A 265 24.47 9.36 -10.54
N ASP A 266 23.82 9.92 -11.54
CA ASP A 266 24.28 11.17 -12.19
C ASP A 266 23.79 12.45 -11.46
N ARG A 267 23.15 12.30 -10.30
CA ARG A 267 22.56 13.42 -9.55
C ARG A 267 23.64 14.19 -8.81
N THR A 268 23.51 15.50 -8.79
CA THR A 268 24.50 16.42 -8.19
C THR A 268 23.90 17.32 -7.11
N ASP A 269 22.69 16.99 -6.61
CA ASP A 269 22.07 17.73 -5.52
C ASP A 269 22.79 17.50 -4.18
N GLU A 270 22.50 18.34 -3.18
CA GLU A 270 23.18 18.33 -1.89
C GLU A 270 23.13 16.95 -1.21
N ILE A 271 22.01 16.22 -1.32
CA ILE A 271 21.86 14.88 -0.75
C ILE A 271 22.74 13.90 -1.53
N SER A 272 22.69 13.94 -2.85
CA SER A 272 23.54 13.10 -3.72
C SER A 272 25.03 13.26 -3.41
N LEU A 273 25.51 14.50 -3.23
CA LEU A 273 26.90 14.76 -2.84
C LEU A 273 27.26 14.20 -1.46
N ALA A 274 26.29 14.14 -0.54
CA ALA A 274 26.47 13.53 0.79
C ALA A 274 26.50 11.99 0.72
N LEU A 275 25.76 11.38 -0.21
CA LEU A 275 25.81 9.94 -0.50
C LEU A 275 27.17 9.54 -1.07
N ASP A 276 27.67 10.29 -2.06
CA ASP A 276 29.01 10.04 -2.63
C ASP A 276 30.09 10.15 -1.57
N ARG A 277 30.01 11.20 -0.75
CA ARG A 277 30.95 11.43 0.33
C ARG A 277 30.93 10.31 1.37
N ARG A 278 29.76 9.75 1.70
CA ARG A 278 29.66 8.59 2.59
C ARG A 278 30.47 7.42 2.03
N ILE A 279 30.31 7.11 0.74
CA ILE A 279 30.98 6.01 0.07
C ILE A 279 32.48 6.26 0.01
N GLU A 280 32.90 7.43 -0.50
CA GLU A 280 34.32 7.84 -0.57
C GLU A 280 35.02 7.71 0.79
N GLU A 281 34.38 8.19 1.87
CA GLU A 281 34.94 8.10 3.22
C GLU A 281 35.01 6.66 3.74
N ILE A 282 34.00 5.81 3.50
CA ILE A 282 34.03 4.41 3.93
C ILE A 282 35.13 3.62 3.19
N GLU A 283 35.17 3.72 1.85
CA GLU A 283 36.15 3.01 1.02
C GLU A 283 37.58 3.43 1.37
N THR A 284 37.81 4.73 1.58
CA THR A 284 39.12 5.27 1.94
C THR A 284 39.56 4.87 3.35
N LEU A 285 38.66 5.01 4.35
CA LEU A 285 39.01 4.78 5.75
C LEU A 285 39.18 3.30 6.10
N TYR A 286 38.40 2.43 5.45
CA TYR A 286 38.30 1.02 5.81
C TYR A 286 38.81 0.08 4.72
N HIS A 287 39.41 0.62 3.64
CA HIS A 287 40.00 -0.13 2.54
C HIS A 287 39.04 -1.19 1.98
N CYS A 288 37.87 -0.77 1.52
CA CYS A 288 36.87 -1.63 0.86
C CYS A 288 36.35 -0.98 -0.42
N GLU A 289 35.52 -1.74 -1.15
CA GLU A 289 34.70 -1.22 -2.24
C GLU A 289 33.21 -1.47 -1.91
N ILE A 290 32.31 -0.59 -2.33
CA ILE A 290 30.86 -0.77 -2.21
C ILE A 290 30.26 -0.94 -3.60
N GLU A 291 29.44 -1.98 -3.80
CA GLU A 291 28.73 -2.23 -5.05
C GLU A 291 27.22 -2.35 -4.82
N ILE A 292 26.43 -1.88 -5.78
CA ILE A 292 24.99 -2.03 -5.77
C ILE A 292 24.57 -3.09 -6.78
N MET A 293 23.74 -4.01 -6.33
CA MET A 293 22.98 -4.92 -7.19
C MET A 293 21.52 -4.48 -7.18
N MET A 294 20.86 -4.48 -8.34
CA MET A 294 19.47 -4.05 -8.48
C MET A 294 18.59 -5.23 -8.93
N ALA A 295 17.41 -5.38 -8.32
CA ALA A 295 16.42 -6.38 -8.73
C ALA A 295 15.01 -6.03 -8.23
N SER A 296 13.98 -6.36 -9.00
CA SER A 296 12.59 -6.00 -8.66
C SER A 296 11.97 -6.84 -7.55
N ALA A 297 12.64 -7.92 -7.12
CA ALA A 297 12.20 -8.81 -6.05
C ALA A 297 13.40 -9.28 -5.20
N THR A 298 13.88 -8.41 -4.32
CA THR A 298 15.13 -8.60 -3.58
C THR A 298 15.16 -9.89 -2.76
N ALA A 299 14.11 -10.19 -1.98
CA ALA A 299 13.98 -11.43 -1.21
C ALA A 299 14.03 -12.70 -2.09
N TRP A 300 13.41 -12.67 -3.28
CA TRP A 300 13.49 -13.78 -4.23
C TRP A 300 14.93 -14.00 -4.72
N HIS A 301 15.67 -12.93 -5.03
CA HIS A 301 17.05 -13.06 -5.47
C HIS A 301 17.96 -13.61 -4.36
N VAL A 302 17.74 -13.21 -3.11
CA VAL A 302 18.40 -13.81 -1.94
C VAL A 302 18.03 -15.28 -1.79
N HIS A 303 16.76 -15.64 -1.95
CA HIS A 303 16.31 -17.04 -1.91
C HIS A 303 17.04 -17.90 -2.95
N VAL A 304 17.15 -17.43 -4.20
CA VAL A 304 17.84 -18.21 -5.22
C VAL A 304 19.34 -18.32 -4.95
N ASP A 305 19.98 -17.29 -4.40
CA ASP A 305 21.37 -17.39 -3.96
C ASP A 305 21.55 -18.36 -2.79
N LYS A 306 20.59 -18.41 -1.86
CA LYS A 306 20.55 -19.42 -0.79
C LYS A 306 20.45 -20.84 -1.37
N VAL A 307 19.54 -21.09 -2.31
CA VAL A 307 19.36 -22.40 -2.95
C VAL A 307 20.58 -22.80 -3.78
N ALA A 308 21.20 -21.84 -4.48
CA ALA A 308 22.40 -22.07 -5.28
C ALA A 308 23.71 -22.05 -4.47
N ASN A 309 23.63 -21.80 -3.15
CA ASN A 309 24.77 -21.63 -2.25
C ASN A 309 25.80 -20.61 -2.79
N ARG A 310 25.32 -19.42 -3.18
CA ARG A 310 26.13 -18.32 -3.71
C ARG A 310 26.27 -17.20 -2.68
N ASP A 311 27.49 -16.96 -2.25
CA ASP A 311 27.85 -15.85 -1.36
C ASP A 311 28.32 -14.65 -2.19
N ARG A 312 27.40 -13.76 -2.59
CA ARG A 312 27.73 -12.56 -3.38
C ARG A 312 26.94 -11.30 -2.98
N ILE A 313 26.01 -11.42 -2.04
CA ILE A 313 25.19 -10.33 -1.52
C ILE A 313 25.56 -10.22 -0.04
N ASP A 314 26.07 -9.06 0.38
CA ASP A 314 26.44 -8.81 1.76
C ASP A 314 25.28 -8.20 2.56
N LEU A 315 24.45 -7.38 1.89
CA LEU A 315 23.24 -6.77 2.45
C LEU A 315 22.14 -6.78 1.40
N PHE A 316 20.88 -6.83 1.82
CA PHE A 316 19.74 -6.56 0.94
C PHE A 316 18.72 -5.65 1.63
N ALA A 317 18.09 -4.77 0.87
CA ALA A 317 17.00 -3.91 1.33
C ALA A 317 15.68 -4.43 0.75
N GLU A 318 14.70 -4.68 1.61
CA GLU A 318 13.41 -5.25 1.25
C GLU A 318 12.28 -4.34 1.72
N SER A 319 11.24 -4.15 0.88
CA SER A 319 10.07 -3.36 1.26
C SER A 319 9.38 -3.97 2.47
N THR A 320 8.91 -3.12 3.38
CA THR A 320 8.26 -3.57 4.61
C THR A 320 6.77 -3.87 4.45
N GLY A 321 6.21 -3.75 3.24
CA GLY A 321 4.82 -4.13 2.98
C GLY A 321 4.63 -5.64 3.02
N ASN A 322 3.37 -6.08 3.21
CA ASN A 322 2.92 -7.47 3.41
C ASN A 322 3.78 -8.54 2.70
N ARG A 323 4.15 -8.33 1.43
CA ARG A 323 4.97 -9.30 0.66
C ARG A 323 6.45 -9.35 1.02
N GLY A 324 7.07 -8.25 1.45
CA GLY A 324 8.52 -8.16 1.63
C GLY A 324 8.99 -8.58 3.03
N MET A 325 8.20 -8.36 4.08
CA MET A 325 8.55 -8.84 5.42
C MET A 325 8.24 -10.34 5.65
N MET A 326 7.30 -10.92 4.90
CA MET A 326 6.98 -12.34 5.03
C MET A 326 8.18 -13.22 4.62
N ASN A 327 8.64 -14.06 5.56
CA ASN A 327 9.73 -15.03 5.39
C ASN A 327 11.15 -14.44 5.34
N ILE A 328 11.33 -13.16 5.67
CA ILE A 328 12.67 -12.56 5.73
C ILE A 328 13.55 -13.29 6.76
N GLU A 329 12.95 -13.85 7.80
CA GLU A 329 13.62 -14.63 8.84
C GLU A 329 14.27 -15.89 8.29
N ASN A 330 13.71 -16.47 7.23
CA ASN A 330 14.29 -17.62 6.53
C ASN A 330 15.41 -17.22 5.57
N LEU A 331 15.55 -15.95 5.23
CA LEU A 331 16.52 -15.46 4.25
C LEU A 331 17.67 -14.68 4.89
N ALA A 332 17.43 -14.05 6.03
CA ALA A 332 18.37 -13.20 6.75
C ALA A 332 18.88 -13.86 8.04
N TYR A 333 20.07 -13.45 8.47
CA TYR A 333 20.60 -13.81 9.78
C TYR A 333 19.90 -13.04 10.90
N ASN A 334 19.84 -13.64 12.10
CA ASN A 334 19.46 -12.92 13.31
C ASN A 334 20.53 -11.89 13.66
N LEU A 335 20.17 -10.60 13.64
CA LEU A 335 21.07 -9.50 13.94
C LEU A 335 21.60 -9.51 15.38
N TYR A 336 20.88 -10.11 16.34
CA TYR A 336 21.41 -10.32 17.69
C TYR A 336 22.59 -11.31 17.74
N ALA A 337 22.72 -12.20 16.75
CA ALA A 337 23.82 -13.16 16.66
C ALA A 337 25.08 -12.59 15.96
N THR A 338 24.98 -11.40 15.35
CA THR A 338 26.07 -10.79 14.57
C THR A 338 27.16 -10.14 15.42
N GLY A 339 26.82 -9.74 16.66
CA GLY A 339 27.67 -8.90 17.52
C GLY A 339 27.59 -7.40 17.25
N MET A 340 26.63 -6.93 16.45
CA MET A 340 26.32 -5.51 16.30
C MET A 340 25.86 -4.87 17.60
N ASP A 341 26.22 -3.60 17.82
CA ASP A 341 25.63 -2.79 18.88
C ASP A 341 24.28 -2.23 18.44
N LEU A 342 23.22 -3.04 18.63
CA LEU A 342 21.86 -2.67 18.27
C LEU A 342 21.31 -1.48 19.07
N ASN A 343 21.93 -1.11 20.20
CA ASN A 343 21.52 0.05 20.99
C ASN A 343 22.13 1.37 20.49
N ALA A 344 22.96 1.33 19.43
CA ALA A 344 23.59 2.53 18.91
C ALA A 344 22.57 3.50 18.30
N SER A 345 22.81 4.81 18.47
CA SER A 345 21.89 5.88 18.05
C SER A 345 21.62 5.92 16.54
N TYR A 346 22.55 5.38 15.75
CA TYR A 346 22.40 5.31 14.29
C TYR A 346 21.44 4.21 13.83
N PHE A 347 20.94 3.36 14.73
CA PHE A 347 19.85 2.42 14.45
C PHE A 347 18.52 2.91 15.06
N ASN A 348 17.43 2.64 14.33
CA ASN A 348 16.10 3.04 14.77
C ASN A 348 15.62 2.12 15.90
N GLN A 349 15.56 2.67 17.12
CA GLN A 349 15.17 1.91 18.31
C GLN A 349 13.69 1.54 18.30
N ASN A 350 12.80 2.39 17.75
CA ASN A 350 11.37 2.07 17.63
C ASN A 350 11.14 0.87 16.70
N TRP A 351 11.94 0.75 15.64
CA TRP A 351 11.92 -0.44 14.77
C TRP A 351 12.40 -1.69 15.51
N ILE A 352 13.54 -1.60 16.21
CA ILE A 352 14.08 -2.73 16.97
C ILE A 352 13.07 -3.22 18.01
N ASP A 353 12.44 -2.31 18.75
CA ASP A 353 11.43 -2.64 19.77
C ASP A 353 10.17 -3.27 19.16
N ALA A 354 9.69 -2.75 18.03
CA ALA A 354 8.50 -3.25 17.36
C ALA A 354 8.72 -4.65 16.75
N PHE A 355 9.89 -4.91 16.17
CA PHE A 355 10.15 -6.10 15.35
C PHE A 355 11.03 -7.17 16.01
N THR A 356 11.57 -6.92 17.21
CA THR A 356 12.27 -7.97 17.96
C THR A 356 11.30 -9.05 18.40
N VAL A 357 11.57 -10.31 18.08
CA VAL A 357 10.76 -11.46 18.53
C VAL A 357 11.58 -12.33 19.46
N HIS A 358 11.04 -12.65 20.63
CA HIS A 358 11.65 -13.55 21.60
C HIS A 358 11.15 -14.98 21.39
N THR A 359 12.08 -15.91 21.20
CA THR A 359 11.79 -17.35 21.13
C THR A 359 12.57 -18.11 22.20
N GLU A 360 12.00 -19.22 22.67
CA GLU A 360 12.62 -20.04 23.73
C GLU A 360 13.98 -20.62 23.30
N ASP A 361 14.16 -20.89 22.01
CA ASP A 361 15.34 -21.54 21.44
C ASP A 361 16.45 -20.58 21.02
N LYS A 362 16.11 -19.36 20.59
CA LYS A 362 17.08 -18.37 20.05
C LYS A 362 17.19 -17.10 20.88
N GLY A 363 16.36 -16.92 21.90
CA GLY A 363 16.26 -15.67 22.64
C GLY A 363 15.69 -14.57 21.77
N ASN A 364 16.23 -13.36 21.87
CA ASN A 364 15.80 -12.25 21.03
C ASN A 364 16.28 -12.43 19.59
N THR A 365 15.38 -12.20 18.65
CA THR A 365 15.63 -12.30 17.22
C THR A 365 15.17 -11.03 16.51
N LEU A 366 15.96 -10.56 15.55
CA LEU A 366 15.65 -9.43 14.68
C LEU A 366 16.32 -9.69 13.33
N TYR A 367 15.57 -9.60 12.24
CA TYR A 367 16.05 -10.05 10.92
C TYR A 367 16.21 -8.92 9.91
N SER A 368 15.74 -7.72 10.24
CA SER A 368 15.91 -6.52 9.44
C SER A 368 16.01 -5.30 10.34
N ILE A 369 16.63 -4.23 9.84
CA ILE A 369 16.91 -3.04 10.62
C ILE A 369 16.80 -1.77 9.77
N LEU A 370 16.33 -0.71 10.43
CA LEU A 370 16.37 0.66 9.94
C LEU A 370 17.43 1.46 10.71
N GLY A 371 17.93 2.52 10.09
CA GLY A 371 18.90 3.40 10.71
C GLY A 371 19.21 4.59 9.82
N ALA A 372 20.19 5.38 10.23
CA ALA A 372 20.56 6.62 9.55
C ALA A 372 20.94 6.45 8.07
N PHE A 373 21.21 5.22 7.61
CA PHE A 373 21.46 4.88 6.22
C PHE A 373 20.20 4.83 5.35
N SER A 374 19.02 4.63 5.94
CA SER A 374 17.74 4.63 5.22
C SER A 374 17.03 5.96 5.42
N TYR A 375 17.45 7.00 4.68
CA TYR A 375 16.67 8.24 4.65
C TYR A 375 15.29 8.06 4.00
N GLY A 376 15.05 6.90 3.38
CA GLY A 376 13.71 6.49 2.97
C GLY A 376 12.72 6.36 4.09
N GLU A 377 13.19 6.17 5.32
CA GLU A 377 12.34 6.19 6.50
C GLU A 377 11.52 7.50 6.56
N LEU A 378 12.21 8.63 6.55
CA LEU A 378 11.57 9.94 6.62
C LEU A 378 10.79 10.25 5.34
N LEU A 379 11.29 9.86 4.17
CA LEU A 379 10.53 9.99 2.92
C LEU A 379 9.21 9.21 2.93
N SER A 380 9.18 8.07 3.63
CA SER A 380 7.98 7.23 3.78
C SER A 380 7.00 7.79 4.80
N ALA A 381 7.37 8.81 5.57
CA ALA A 381 6.51 9.39 6.59
C ALA A 381 5.22 9.94 5.99
N ASN A 382 4.09 9.51 6.54
CA ASN A 382 2.80 10.08 6.20
C ASN A 382 2.68 11.48 6.83
N VAL A 383 2.36 12.47 6.00
CA VAL A 383 2.26 13.88 6.38
C VAL A 383 0.98 14.51 5.83
N ILE A 384 0.59 15.64 6.41
CA ILE A 384 -0.41 16.54 5.85
C ILE A 384 0.31 17.68 5.14
N LEU A 385 0.14 17.74 3.82
CA LEU A 385 0.60 18.87 3.01
C LEU A 385 -0.48 19.95 3.01
N TYR A 386 -0.11 21.22 3.16
CA TYR A 386 -1.06 22.33 3.08
C TYR A 386 -0.68 23.36 2.01
N ASP A 387 -1.64 23.77 1.19
CA ASP A 387 -1.41 24.77 0.13
C ASP A 387 -1.19 26.15 0.77
N ARG A 388 0.04 26.67 0.67
CA ARG A 388 0.44 27.93 1.32
C ARG A 388 -0.38 29.12 0.83
N ALA A 389 -0.68 29.18 -0.47
CA ALA A 389 -1.40 30.29 -1.08
C ALA A 389 -2.87 30.27 -0.68
N LEU A 390 -3.50 29.09 -0.71
CA LEU A 390 -4.90 28.93 -0.29
C LEU A 390 -5.08 29.18 1.22
N ALA A 391 -4.13 28.71 2.06
CA ALA A 391 -4.12 29.02 3.49
C ALA A 391 -4.01 30.53 3.73
N ALA A 392 -3.09 31.23 3.06
CA ALA A 392 -2.96 32.68 3.18
C ALA A 392 -4.23 33.44 2.71
N GLU A 393 -4.89 32.95 1.66
CA GLU A 393 -6.12 33.56 1.13
C GLU A 393 -7.33 33.37 2.07
N LYS A 394 -7.58 32.13 2.51
CA LYS A 394 -8.82 31.76 3.21
C LYS A 394 -8.69 31.76 4.73
N LEU A 395 -7.48 31.60 5.24
CA LEU A 395 -7.16 31.50 6.67
C LEU A 395 -6.07 32.51 7.10
N PRO A 396 -6.18 33.81 6.76
CA PRO A 396 -5.10 34.79 6.96
C PRO A 396 -4.68 35.01 8.42
N ASN A 397 -5.51 34.58 9.39
CA ASN A 397 -5.26 34.74 10.82
C ASN A 397 -4.96 33.40 11.52
N VAL A 398 -4.80 32.31 10.78
CA VAL A 398 -4.50 30.98 11.33
C VAL A 398 -3.04 30.65 11.01
N ASN A 399 -2.26 30.37 12.06
CA ASN A 399 -0.92 29.83 11.91
C ASN A 399 -0.96 28.31 12.16
N LEU A 400 -0.95 27.54 11.08
CA LEU A 400 -1.07 26.08 11.13
C LEU A 400 0.07 25.43 11.92
N GLU A 401 1.31 25.88 11.75
CA GLU A 401 2.46 25.36 12.49
C GLU A 401 2.39 25.71 13.98
N ALA A 402 1.81 26.86 14.35
CA ALA A 402 1.60 27.20 15.75
C ALA A 402 0.54 26.29 16.40
N LEU A 403 -0.53 25.92 15.68
CA LEU A 403 -1.51 24.94 16.18
C LEU A 403 -0.84 23.61 16.51
N VAL A 404 0.09 23.16 15.66
CA VAL A 404 0.88 21.95 15.92
C VAL A 404 1.74 22.11 17.17
N LYS A 405 2.51 23.20 17.27
CA LYS A 405 3.43 23.43 18.41
C LYS A 405 2.71 23.57 19.74
N ASN A 406 1.49 24.12 19.74
CA ASN A 406 0.68 24.29 20.93
C ASN A 406 -0.06 23.02 21.35
N GLY A 407 -0.13 22.00 20.46
CA GLY A 407 -0.89 20.78 20.69
C GLY A 407 -2.37 20.88 20.30
N ASP A 408 -2.78 21.98 19.69
CA ASP A 408 -4.15 22.29 19.27
C ASP A 408 -4.50 21.62 17.91
N TRP A 409 -3.51 21.10 17.18
CA TRP A 409 -3.72 20.41 15.89
C TRP A 409 -4.32 19.01 16.10
N THR A 410 -5.65 18.94 16.02
CA THR A 410 -6.49 17.76 16.25
C THR A 410 -7.41 17.45 15.06
N PHE A 411 -8.07 16.29 15.08
CA PHE A 411 -9.11 15.94 14.09
C PHE A 411 -10.20 17.00 14.04
N ASP A 412 -10.68 17.47 15.19
CA ASP A 412 -11.65 18.56 15.29
C ASP A 412 -11.15 19.85 14.65
N GLN A 413 -9.93 20.26 15.02
CA GLN A 413 -9.36 21.50 14.51
C GLN A 413 -9.13 21.43 12.99
N MET A 414 -8.69 20.28 12.47
CA MET A 414 -8.51 20.07 11.05
C MET A 414 -9.87 20.06 10.32
N ALA A 415 -10.87 19.35 10.85
CA ALA A 415 -12.21 19.29 10.26
C ALA A 415 -12.87 20.67 10.18
N GLU A 416 -12.72 21.50 11.22
CA GLU A 416 -13.20 22.89 11.21
C GLU A 416 -12.57 23.68 10.04
N LEU A 417 -11.25 23.57 9.86
CA LEU A 417 -10.55 24.29 8.79
C LEU A 417 -10.89 23.75 7.40
N VAL A 418 -11.08 22.43 7.25
CA VAL A 418 -11.55 21.78 6.02
C VAL A 418 -12.89 22.36 5.62
N GLN A 419 -13.88 22.31 6.51
CA GLN A 419 -15.23 22.80 6.24
C GLN A 419 -15.27 24.31 5.97
N ARG A 420 -14.43 25.08 6.66
CA ARG A 420 -14.34 26.53 6.49
C ARG A 420 -13.81 26.94 5.11
N VAL A 421 -12.89 26.16 4.53
CA VAL A 421 -12.28 26.46 3.23
C VAL A 421 -13.05 25.82 2.06
N ALA A 422 -13.73 24.72 2.31
CA ALA A 422 -14.48 24.01 1.29
C ALA A 422 -15.54 24.90 0.63
N TYR A 423 -15.60 24.87 -0.70
CA TYR A 423 -16.56 25.61 -1.50
C TYR A 423 -17.00 24.76 -2.69
N ASP A 424 -18.29 24.43 -2.72
CA ASP A 424 -18.95 23.71 -3.82
C ASP A 424 -19.54 24.74 -4.78
N ALA A 425 -18.92 24.88 -5.96
CA ALA A 425 -19.25 25.94 -6.90
C ALA A 425 -20.56 25.69 -7.65
N ASP A 426 -20.97 24.43 -7.81
CA ASP A 426 -22.13 24.06 -8.62
C ASP A 426 -23.25 23.34 -7.85
N GLY A 427 -23.05 23.08 -6.55
CA GLY A 427 -24.03 22.51 -5.64
C GLY A 427 -24.21 21.01 -5.77
N ARG A 428 -23.28 20.29 -6.43
CA ARG A 428 -23.34 18.83 -6.62
C ARG A 428 -22.58 18.03 -5.57
N GLY A 429 -21.95 18.69 -4.60
CA GLY A 429 -21.12 18.08 -3.57
C GLY A 429 -19.70 17.77 -4.04
N PHE A 430 -18.92 17.14 -3.17
CA PHE A 430 -17.47 16.99 -3.32
C PHE A 430 -17.03 15.62 -3.88
N ASP A 431 -17.96 14.72 -4.19
CA ASP A 431 -17.64 13.39 -4.74
C ASP A 431 -17.01 13.48 -6.14
N THR A 432 -17.40 14.49 -6.91
CA THR A 432 -16.84 14.78 -8.24
C THR A 432 -16.29 16.18 -8.30
N TRP A 433 -15.20 16.37 -9.04
CA TRP A 433 -14.67 17.70 -9.30
C TRP A 433 -15.56 18.49 -10.26
N SER A 434 -15.81 19.74 -9.90
CA SER A 434 -16.41 20.74 -10.75
C SER A 434 -15.53 22.00 -10.82
N ASN A 435 -15.57 22.68 -11.97
CA ASN A 435 -14.76 23.86 -12.17
C ASN A 435 -15.15 24.98 -11.19
N GLY A 436 -14.20 25.37 -10.33
CA GLY A 436 -14.39 26.40 -9.30
C GLY A 436 -14.51 25.84 -7.89
N ASP A 437 -14.58 24.51 -7.73
CA ASP A 437 -14.59 23.88 -6.41
C ASP A 437 -13.28 24.12 -5.66
N VAL A 438 -13.40 24.30 -4.35
CA VAL A 438 -12.28 24.30 -3.43
C VAL A 438 -12.53 23.19 -2.43
N TYR A 439 -11.62 22.23 -2.39
CA TYR A 439 -11.64 21.15 -1.40
C TYR A 439 -10.94 21.61 -0.11
N GLY A 440 -11.44 21.13 1.03
CA GLY A 440 -10.76 21.32 2.30
C GLY A 440 -9.73 20.21 2.55
N LEU A 441 -10.06 18.96 2.22
CA LEU A 441 -9.15 17.81 2.36
C LEU A 441 -9.22 16.89 1.16
N HIS A 442 -8.04 16.47 0.72
CA HIS A 442 -7.84 15.34 -0.13
C HIS A 442 -7.12 14.23 0.63
N TYR A 443 -7.61 12.99 0.57
CA TYR A 443 -6.93 11.87 1.20
C TYR A 443 -6.94 10.60 0.35
N HIS A 444 -5.89 9.79 0.47
CA HIS A 444 -5.75 8.55 -0.29
C HIS A 444 -6.47 7.37 0.39
N ASN A 445 -6.18 7.17 1.68
CA ASN A 445 -6.80 6.14 2.51
C ASN A 445 -6.84 6.62 3.97
N VAL A 446 -7.51 5.84 4.82
CA VAL A 446 -7.77 6.18 6.22
C VAL A 446 -6.68 5.70 7.18
N TYR A 447 -5.71 4.91 6.72
CA TYR A 447 -4.81 4.16 7.61
C TYR A 447 -3.85 5.08 8.38
N PRO A 448 -3.21 6.08 7.75
CA PRO A 448 -2.40 7.05 8.48
C PRO A 448 -3.18 7.84 9.53
N PHE A 449 -4.48 8.07 9.32
CA PHE A 449 -5.33 8.72 10.32
C PHE A 449 -5.55 7.82 11.54
N PHE A 450 -5.71 6.50 11.36
CA PHE A 450 -5.73 5.57 12.49
C PHE A 450 -4.42 5.63 13.27
N TYR A 451 -3.28 5.54 12.59
CA TYR A 451 -1.97 5.56 13.25
C TYR A 451 -1.61 6.92 13.87
N ALA A 452 -2.25 8.01 13.43
CA ALA A 452 -2.13 9.32 14.07
C ALA A 452 -2.60 9.32 15.53
N SER A 453 -3.39 8.32 15.95
CA SER A 453 -3.78 8.10 17.34
C SER A 453 -2.64 7.61 18.24
N GLY A 454 -1.54 7.12 17.66
CA GLY A 454 -0.49 6.41 18.38
C GLY A 454 -0.85 4.96 18.73
N MET A 455 -2.01 4.47 18.30
CA MET A 455 -2.44 3.10 18.58
C MET A 455 -1.87 2.10 17.56
N SER A 456 -1.65 0.88 18.06
CA SER A 456 -1.22 -0.28 17.30
C SER A 456 -2.28 -1.37 17.41
N LEU A 457 -2.58 -2.07 16.32
CA LEU A 457 -3.45 -3.25 16.30
C LEU A 457 -2.74 -4.49 16.83
N VAL A 458 -1.44 -4.61 16.55
CA VAL A 458 -0.55 -5.60 17.18
C VAL A 458 0.50 -4.85 17.99
N GLU A 459 0.66 -5.22 19.24
CA GLU A 459 1.71 -4.69 20.10
C GLU A 459 2.78 -5.75 20.32
N ASN A 460 4.03 -5.31 20.43
CA ASN A 460 5.12 -6.15 20.88
C ASN A 460 5.35 -5.93 22.38
N ARG A 461 5.17 -6.97 23.18
CA ARG A 461 5.46 -6.94 24.63
C ARG A 461 6.61 -7.86 24.96
N ASN A 462 7.79 -7.27 25.15
CA ASN A 462 9.02 -7.99 25.50
C ASN A 462 9.37 -9.12 24.50
N GLY A 463 9.23 -8.85 23.21
CA GLY A 463 9.50 -9.82 22.15
C GLY A 463 8.32 -10.74 21.83
N HIS A 464 7.16 -10.55 22.45
CA HIS A 464 5.96 -11.33 22.14
C HIS A 464 4.91 -10.43 21.50
N MET A 465 4.62 -10.69 20.23
CA MET A 465 3.56 -9.98 19.51
C MET A 465 2.20 -10.48 19.94
N GLN A 466 1.26 -9.56 20.18
CA GLN A 466 -0.12 -9.89 20.52
C GLN A 466 -1.08 -8.84 19.96
N LEU A 467 -2.30 -9.27 19.63
CA LEU A 467 -3.38 -8.33 19.35
C LEU A 467 -3.65 -7.41 20.54
N ASN A 468 -3.82 -6.12 20.27
CA ASN A 468 -4.10 -5.10 21.28
C ASN A 468 -5.55 -5.18 21.79
N THR A 469 -5.83 -6.21 22.59
CA THR A 469 -7.13 -6.45 23.21
C THR A 469 -7.29 -5.74 24.56
N ALA A 470 -6.23 -5.13 25.08
CA ALA A 470 -6.25 -4.46 26.37
C ALA A 470 -6.99 -3.10 26.34
N ASN A 471 -7.04 -2.45 25.18
CA ASN A 471 -7.64 -1.13 25.02
C ASN A 471 -8.71 -1.07 23.90
N LEU A 472 -9.64 -2.02 23.89
CA LEU A 472 -10.74 -2.05 22.90
C LEU A 472 -11.60 -0.79 22.94
N ASN A 473 -11.87 -0.23 24.13
CA ASN A 473 -12.61 1.03 24.25
C ASN A 473 -11.88 2.20 23.59
N GLY A 474 -10.55 2.28 23.74
CA GLY A 474 -9.73 3.30 23.08
C GLY A 474 -9.71 3.10 21.56
N LEU A 475 -9.57 1.86 21.09
CA LEU A 475 -9.66 1.56 19.65
C LEU A 475 -11.02 1.94 19.08
N SER A 476 -12.10 1.58 19.78
CA SER A 476 -13.47 1.92 19.40
C SER A 476 -13.68 3.43 19.35
N TYR A 477 -13.18 4.15 20.35
CA TYR A 477 -13.20 5.62 20.34
C TYR A 477 -12.46 6.21 19.13
N VAL A 478 -11.25 5.74 18.82
CA VAL A 478 -10.49 6.24 17.66
C VAL A 478 -11.24 5.98 16.35
N ILE A 479 -11.83 4.79 16.19
CA ILE A 479 -12.61 4.45 15.00
C ILE A 479 -13.87 5.33 14.88
N ASP A 480 -14.59 5.58 15.98
CA ASP A 480 -15.74 6.49 15.99
C ASP A 480 -15.33 7.92 15.61
N GLU A 481 -14.20 8.41 16.13
CA GLU A 481 -13.66 9.73 15.81
C GLU A 481 -13.21 9.84 14.35
N MET A 482 -12.67 8.77 13.78
CA MET A 482 -12.36 8.71 12.35
C MET A 482 -13.62 8.74 11.50
N ILE A 483 -14.66 7.96 11.84
CA ILE A 483 -15.95 7.98 11.13
C ILE A 483 -16.51 9.40 11.15
N ARG A 484 -16.51 10.04 12.31
CA ARG A 484 -16.95 11.44 12.46
C ARG A 484 -16.10 12.42 11.65
N PHE A 485 -14.79 12.23 11.61
CA PHE A 485 -13.87 13.06 10.83
C PHE A 485 -14.12 12.93 9.33
N PHE A 486 -14.36 11.71 8.82
CA PHE A 486 -14.60 11.47 7.39
C PHE A 486 -16.03 11.77 6.93
N ASP A 487 -17.01 11.83 7.84
CA ASP A 487 -18.37 12.33 7.57
C ASP A 487 -18.42 13.86 7.32
N MET A 488 -17.28 14.56 7.42
CA MET A 488 -17.23 15.99 7.15
C MET A 488 -17.40 16.33 5.67
N ASN A 489 -18.17 17.38 5.38
CA ASN A 489 -18.21 17.98 4.05
C ASN A 489 -16.86 18.62 3.68
N GLY A 490 -16.53 18.61 2.39
CA GLY A 490 -15.32 19.24 1.86
C GLY A 490 -14.09 18.34 1.82
N ALA A 491 -14.23 17.08 2.22
CA ALA A 491 -13.23 16.04 2.03
C ALA A 491 -13.52 15.23 0.76
N ARG A 492 -12.47 14.69 0.13
CA ARG A 492 -12.59 13.74 -0.99
C ARG A 492 -11.55 12.65 -0.87
N GLN A 493 -12.00 11.40 -0.90
CA GLN A 493 -11.09 10.26 -1.10
C GLN A 493 -10.69 10.20 -2.57
N TYR A 494 -9.40 10.24 -2.86
CA TYR A 494 -8.92 10.27 -4.22
C TYR A 494 -7.47 9.81 -4.29
N SER A 495 -7.10 9.10 -5.37
CA SER A 495 -5.78 8.49 -5.44
C SER A 495 -4.70 9.55 -5.69
N HIS A 496 -3.51 9.33 -5.14
CA HIS A 496 -2.35 10.22 -5.32
C HIS A 496 -1.99 10.42 -6.79
N ARG A 497 -2.08 9.35 -7.59
CA ARG A 497 -1.84 9.41 -9.04
C ARG A 497 -2.89 10.27 -9.74
N ALA A 498 -4.16 10.10 -9.40
CA ALA A 498 -5.22 10.90 -10.02
C ALA A 498 -5.09 12.37 -9.62
N PHE A 499 -4.78 12.67 -8.36
CA PHE A 499 -4.53 14.04 -7.88
C PHE A 499 -3.39 14.72 -8.63
N GLU A 500 -2.29 14.00 -8.82
CA GLU A 500 -1.18 14.52 -9.60
C GLU A 500 -1.59 14.80 -11.04
N MET A 501 -2.28 13.88 -11.69
CA MET A 501 -2.77 14.10 -13.05
C MET A 501 -3.62 15.36 -13.13
N ASP A 502 -4.49 15.62 -12.17
CA ASP A 502 -5.33 16.83 -12.14
C ASP A 502 -4.50 18.10 -11.94
N ILE A 503 -3.49 18.07 -11.05
CA ILE A 503 -2.55 19.19 -10.88
C ILE A 503 -1.72 19.45 -12.14
N ARG A 504 -1.17 18.39 -12.77
CA ARG A 504 -0.24 18.50 -13.91
C ARG A 504 -0.93 18.80 -15.23
N ASN A 505 -2.12 18.25 -15.46
CA ASN A 505 -2.86 18.43 -16.72
C ASN A 505 -3.49 19.82 -16.84
N GLY A 506 -3.26 20.71 -15.87
CA GLY A 506 -3.70 22.08 -15.96
C GLY A 506 -5.22 22.22 -15.90
N GLU A 507 -5.89 21.41 -15.06
CA GLU A 507 -7.15 21.86 -14.48
C GLU A 507 -6.81 23.09 -13.64
N GLN A 508 -6.78 24.27 -14.29
CA GLN A 508 -6.20 25.51 -13.74
C GLN A 508 -6.85 25.99 -12.42
N ASN A 509 -7.90 25.29 -11.97
CA ASN A 509 -8.68 25.61 -10.79
C ASN A 509 -8.79 24.46 -9.78
N TYR A 510 -8.05 23.34 -9.92
CA TYR A 510 -8.05 22.32 -8.85
C TYR A 510 -7.35 22.87 -7.60
N ARG A 511 -8.13 23.12 -6.55
CA ARG A 511 -7.65 23.70 -5.28
C ARG A 511 -8.07 22.82 -4.12
N THR A 512 -7.12 22.47 -3.28
CA THR A 512 -7.37 21.81 -1.98
C THR A 512 -6.51 22.46 -0.91
N LEU A 513 -7.05 22.63 0.30
CA LEU A 513 -6.28 23.15 1.44
C LEU A 513 -5.29 22.11 1.93
N PHE A 514 -5.76 20.90 2.24
CA PHE A 514 -4.94 19.82 2.75
C PHE A 514 -4.87 18.64 1.79
N VAL A 515 -3.72 17.97 1.78
CA VAL A 515 -3.49 16.69 1.08
C VAL A 515 -2.83 15.73 2.04
N SER A 516 -3.45 14.58 2.25
CA SER A 516 -2.87 13.44 2.93
C SER A 516 -1.90 12.75 1.97
N GLY A 517 -0.63 12.58 2.35
CA GLY A 517 0.39 11.99 1.49
C GLY A 517 1.64 11.60 2.24
N THR A 518 2.71 11.27 1.52
CA THR A 518 4.05 11.07 2.08
C THR A 518 4.98 12.21 1.71
N LEU A 519 6.13 12.33 2.39
CA LEU A 519 7.20 13.23 1.92
C LEU A 519 7.71 12.82 0.53
N GLU A 520 7.80 11.51 0.26
CA GLU A 520 8.13 10.96 -1.07
C GLU A 520 7.15 11.43 -2.13
N PHE A 521 5.84 11.38 -1.87
CA PHE A 521 4.82 11.86 -2.78
C PHE A 521 5.03 13.33 -3.14
N ALA A 522 5.30 14.18 -2.13
CA ALA A 522 5.55 15.60 -2.37
C ALA A 522 6.83 15.85 -3.19
N ASP A 523 7.87 15.03 -2.99
CA ASP A 523 9.14 15.10 -3.70
C ASP A 523 9.02 14.64 -5.16
N THR A 524 8.46 13.45 -5.39
CA THR A 524 8.23 12.84 -6.70
C THR A 524 7.44 13.76 -7.62
N TYR A 525 6.50 14.52 -7.06
CA TYR A 525 5.65 15.46 -7.80
C TYR A 525 6.06 16.93 -7.70
N GLN A 526 7.23 17.21 -7.08
CA GLN A 526 7.80 18.56 -6.94
C GLN A 526 6.83 19.58 -6.31
N LEU A 527 6.05 19.13 -5.32
CA LEU A 527 5.01 19.93 -4.66
C LEU A 527 5.55 20.81 -3.53
N TYR A 528 6.82 20.63 -3.14
CA TYR A 528 7.44 21.26 -1.98
C TYR A 528 7.49 22.81 -2.01
N GLU A 529 7.45 23.46 -3.18
CA GLU A 529 7.37 24.93 -3.26
C GLU A 529 5.95 25.46 -3.01
N ARG A 530 4.93 24.69 -3.41
CA ARG A 530 3.51 25.06 -3.24
C ARG A 530 3.00 24.75 -1.84
N PHE A 531 3.45 23.64 -1.27
CA PHE A 531 2.91 23.08 -0.04
C PHE A 531 3.86 23.22 1.14
N GLY A 532 3.34 23.62 2.30
CA GLY A 532 3.98 23.36 3.59
C GLY A 532 3.65 21.96 4.10
N VAL A 533 4.29 21.55 5.19
CA VAL A 533 4.12 20.21 5.77
C VAL A 533 3.76 20.30 7.25
N LEU A 534 2.87 19.41 7.68
CA LEU A 534 2.44 19.22 9.08
C LEU A 534 2.43 17.72 9.37
N PRO A 535 2.62 17.31 10.64
CA PRO A 535 2.27 15.95 11.05
C PRO A 535 0.77 15.69 10.86
N TYR A 536 0.39 14.43 10.87
CA TYR A 536 -1.02 14.07 11.00
C TYR A 536 -1.59 14.62 12.32
N PRO A 537 -2.83 15.11 12.34
CA PRO A 537 -3.45 15.66 13.55
C PRO A 537 -3.63 14.59 14.63
N LYS A 538 -3.57 15.00 15.89
CA LYS A 538 -3.97 14.16 17.02
C LYS A 538 -5.45 13.81 16.92
N VAL A 539 -5.88 12.69 17.49
CA VAL A 539 -7.33 12.39 17.57
C VAL A 539 -8.03 13.45 18.43
N ALA A 540 -7.44 13.82 19.56
CA ALA A 540 -7.93 14.86 20.46
C ALA A 540 -6.77 15.54 21.22
N GLU A 541 -7.01 16.71 21.83
CA GLU A 541 -5.99 17.45 22.60
C GLU A 541 -5.41 16.63 23.77
N SER A 542 -6.19 15.68 24.31
CA SER A 542 -5.75 14.79 25.39
C SER A 542 -4.67 13.79 24.96
N GLN A 543 -4.45 13.60 23.65
CA GLN A 543 -3.38 12.76 23.14
C GLN A 543 -2.02 13.45 23.40
N PRO A 544 -1.07 12.79 24.08
CA PRO A 544 0.14 13.47 24.57
C PRO A 544 1.06 13.94 23.44
N THR A 545 1.31 13.07 22.46
CA THR A 545 2.25 13.30 21.35
C THR A 545 1.58 13.11 20.01
N TYR A 546 2.20 13.64 18.95
CA TYR A 546 1.86 13.24 17.59
C TYR A 546 2.34 11.81 17.33
N ALA A 547 1.79 11.18 16.30
CA ALA A 547 2.21 9.88 15.82
C ALA A 547 2.18 9.86 14.29
N THR A 548 3.22 9.29 13.70
CA THR A 548 3.42 9.23 12.25
C THR A 548 3.66 7.78 11.85
N SER A 549 2.83 7.23 10.98
CA SER A 549 3.12 5.96 10.33
C SER A 549 3.97 6.17 9.09
N LEU A 550 4.71 5.14 8.71
CA LEU A 550 5.48 5.10 7.47
C LEU A 550 4.73 4.27 6.42
N ARG A 551 4.74 4.71 5.17
CA ARG A 551 4.18 3.94 4.06
C ARG A 551 5.07 2.72 3.77
N ASP A 552 4.51 1.55 4.02
CA ASP A 552 5.13 0.22 3.89
C ASP A 552 5.69 -0.07 2.49
N ALA A 553 4.99 0.39 1.45
CA ALA A 553 5.43 0.27 0.06
C ALA A 553 6.70 1.08 -0.28
N VAL A 554 7.01 2.13 0.49
CA VAL A 554 8.18 2.99 0.26
C VAL A 554 9.31 2.66 1.24
N LEU A 555 8.96 2.25 2.45
CA LEU A 555 9.90 1.89 3.50
C LEU A 555 10.57 0.56 3.18
N CYS A 556 11.90 0.54 3.17
CA CYS A 556 12.68 -0.68 3.01
C CYS A 556 13.64 -0.90 4.17
N ALA A 557 13.57 -2.06 4.80
CA ALA A 557 14.45 -2.46 5.89
C ALA A 557 15.61 -3.30 5.36
N TYR A 558 16.78 -3.19 6.01
CA TYR A 558 18.01 -3.82 5.55
C TYR A 558 18.32 -5.07 6.36
N SER A 559 18.85 -6.09 5.68
CA SER A 559 19.10 -7.41 6.24
C SER A 559 20.44 -7.98 5.74
N ILE A 560 21.05 -8.85 6.55
CA ILE A 560 22.23 -9.62 6.15
C ILE A 560 21.76 -11.01 5.70
N PRO A 561 21.98 -11.44 4.46
CA PRO A 561 21.44 -12.70 3.99
C PRO A 561 22.21 -13.91 4.57
N THR A 562 21.50 -15.02 4.78
CA THR A 562 22.04 -16.30 5.29
C THR A 562 23.06 -16.97 4.37
N THR A 563 23.27 -16.41 3.18
CA THR A 563 24.32 -16.81 2.23
C THR A 563 25.70 -16.28 2.58
N VAL A 564 25.79 -15.21 3.38
CA VAL A 564 27.06 -14.62 3.81
C VAL A 564 27.84 -15.63 4.65
N SER A 565 29.08 -15.91 4.25
CA SER A 565 29.95 -16.85 4.96
C SER A 565 30.56 -16.28 6.25
N ASP A 566 30.92 -14.99 6.26
CA ASP A 566 31.39 -14.29 7.47
C ASP A 566 30.44 -13.15 7.85
N ILE A 567 29.43 -13.52 8.62
CA ILE A 567 28.41 -12.60 9.12
C ILE A 567 29.00 -11.41 9.87
N ARG A 568 30.13 -11.58 10.59
CA ARG A 568 30.70 -10.51 11.42
C ARG A 568 31.29 -9.40 10.58
N ILE A 569 31.82 -9.72 9.40
CA ILE A 569 32.36 -8.73 8.47
C ILE A 569 31.21 -7.89 7.88
N SER A 570 30.16 -8.53 7.36
CA SER A 570 28.99 -7.81 6.79
C SER A 570 28.23 -7.02 7.85
N ALA A 571 28.14 -7.54 9.07
CA ALA A 571 27.57 -6.83 10.22
C ALA A 571 28.38 -5.60 10.62
N LYS A 572 29.71 -5.72 10.69
CA LYS A 572 30.60 -4.59 10.96
C LYS A 572 30.51 -3.52 9.86
N PHE A 573 30.37 -3.94 8.60
CA PHE A 573 30.12 -3.05 7.49
C PHE A 573 28.79 -2.30 7.64
N LEU A 574 27.69 -2.98 7.98
CA LEU A 574 26.40 -2.34 8.21
C LEU A 574 26.46 -1.29 9.35
N GLU A 575 27.15 -1.58 10.45
CA GLU A 575 27.35 -0.59 11.53
C GLU A 575 28.15 0.64 11.05
N ILE A 576 29.21 0.43 10.29
CA ILE A 576 30.01 1.52 9.72
C ILE A 576 29.18 2.34 8.73
N PHE A 577 28.41 1.67 7.87
CA PHE A 577 27.53 2.31 6.91
C PHE A 577 26.47 3.17 7.60
N ALA A 578 25.87 2.65 8.69
CA ALA A 578 24.90 3.37 9.50
C ALA A 578 25.52 4.58 10.20
N ARG A 579 26.62 4.38 10.93
CA ARG A 579 27.34 5.45 11.63
C ARG A 579 27.80 6.54 10.65
N GLN A 580 28.35 6.16 9.51
CA GLN A 580 28.81 7.14 8.53
C GLN A 580 27.61 7.94 7.97
N SER A 581 26.49 7.28 7.70
CA SER A 581 25.27 7.95 7.22
C SER A 581 24.71 8.95 8.24
N GLU A 582 24.79 8.63 9.54
CA GLU A 582 24.41 9.56 10.62
C GLU A 582 25.26 10.84 10.61
N LEU A 583 26.53 10.73 10.25
CA LEU A 583 27.48 11.85 10.26
C LEU A 583 27.53 12.64 8.94
N THR A 584 27.19 12.02 7.80
CA THR A 584 27.28 12.68 6.49
C THR A 584 25.93 12.94 5.83
N VAL A 585 25.08 11.92 5.72
CA VAL A 585 23.84 11.98 4.92
C VAL A 585 22.71 12.61 5.73
N LYS A 586 22.49 12.11 6.95
CA LYS A 586 21.37 12.53 7.81
C LYS A 586 21.33 14.05 8.00
N PRO A 587 22.41 14.75 8.38
CA PRO A 587 22.36 16.20 8.61
C PRO A 587 21.98 17.01 7.36
N VAL A 588 22.51 16.61 6.20
CA VAL A 588 22.21 17.26 4.91
C VAL A 588 20.76 17.04 4.52
N PHE A 589 20.21 15.85 4.80
CA PHE A 589 18.80 15.57 4.58
C PHE A 589 17.90 16.56 5.36
N TYR A 590 18.14 16.78 6.67
CA TYR A 590 17.37 17.76 7.45
C TYR A 590 17.51 19.18 6.94
N GLU A 591 18.71 19.58 6.54
CA GLU A 591 18.94 20.92 5.99
C GLU A 591 18.12 21.14 4.71
N VAL A 592 18.19 20.20 3.77
CA VAL A 592 17.48 20.28 2.49
C VAL A 592 15.98 20.29 2.69
N TYR A 593 15.43 19.38 3.49
CA TYR A 593 13.98 19.29 3.70
C TYR A 593 13.46 20.43 4.58
N GLY A 594 14.22 20.84 5.59
CA GLY A 594 13.91 22.02 6.39
C GLY A 594 13.81 23.28 5.52
N LYS A 595 14.72 23.45 4.55
CA LYS A 595 14.68 24.55 3.57
C LYS A 595 13.50 24.42 2.60
N ARG A 596 13.25 23.23 2.04
CA ARG A 596 12.15 22.99 1.08
C ARG A 596 10.79 23.32 1.69
N TYR A 597 10.54 22.86 2.91
CA TYR A 597 9.27 23.09 3.58
C TYR A 597 9.21 24.39 4.37
N GLY A 598 10.35 25.06 4.57
CA GLY A 598 10.45 26.29 5.34
C GLY A 598 10.35 26.07 6.85
N SER A 599 10.42 24.82 7.32
CA SER A 599 10.27 24.47 8.73
C SER A 599 11.03 23.18 9.07
N ALA A 600 12.30 23.30 9.48
CA ALA A 600 13.08 22.16 9.98
C ALA A 600 12.49 21.56 11.26
N GLU A 601 11.83 22.37 12.09
CA GLU A 601 11.12 21.90 13.29
C GLU A 601 9.96 20.96 12.96
N MET A 602 9.17 21.22 11.90
CA MET A 602 8.09 20.30 11.51
C MET A 602 8.66 18.97 11.02
N ILE A 603 9.76 19.00 10.25
CA ILE A 603 10.44 17.78 9.78
C ILE A 603 10.98 16.96 10.95
N ALA A 604 11.63 17.61 11.93
CA ALA A 604 12.11 16.94 13.13
C ALA A 604 10.96 16.36 13.97
N LEU A 605 9.87 17.11 14.16
CA LEU A 605 8.69 16.63 14.89
C LEU A 605 8.05 15.41 14.21
N ILE A 606 8.01 15.40 12.88
CA ILE A 606 7.49 14.26 12.10
C ILE A 606 8.35 13.02 12.35
N GLU A 607 9.68 13.13 12.25
CA GLU A 607 10.60 12.02 12.56
C GLU A 607 10.45 11.54 14.01
N ASP A 608 10.49 12.44 14.99
CA ASP A 608 10.40 12.10 16.42
C ASP A 608 9.07 11.42 16.78
N SER A 609 8.05 11.57 15.93
CA SER A 609 6.73 10.97 16.11
C SER A 609 6.54 9.64 15.38
N ILE A 610 7.57 9.11 14.69
CA ILE A 610 7.46 7.86 13.93
C ILE A 610 7.13 6.68 14.86
N ILE A 611 6.08 5.94 14.49
CA ILE A 611 5.68 4.69 15.14
C ILE A 611 5.65 3.54 14.13
N PHE A 612 5.80 2.33 14.64
CA PHE A 612 5.73 1.10 13.87
C PHE A 612 4.68 0.15 14.46
N ASP A 613 3.73 -0.28 13.64
CA ASP A 613 2.80 -1.35 13.98
C ASP A 613 3.20 -2.62 13.21
N PRO A 614 3.62 -3.70 13.89
CA PRO A 614 3.92 -4.97 13.22
C PRO A 614 2.76 -5.48 12.35
N ALA A 615 1.50 -5.24 12.71
CA ALA A 615 0.35 -5.58 11.88
C ALA A 615 0.39 -4.88 10.53
N TYR A 616 0.81 -3.61 10.48
CA TYR A 616 0.88 -2.84 9.25
C TYR A 616 1.95 -3.35 8.29
N HIS A 617 3.09 -3.80 8.81
CA HIS A 617 4.21 -4.24 7.97
C HIS A 617 4.18 -5.74 7.66
N TYR A 618 3.87 -6.60 8.64
CA TYR A 618 3.78 -8.05 8.40
C TYR A 618 2.44 -8.51 7.83
N TRP A 619 1.33 -7.92 8.27
CA TRP A 619 0.00 -8.52 8.09
C TRP A 619 -1.08 -7.52 7.68
N GLN A 620 -0.72 -6.50 6.89
CA GLN A 620 -1.64 -5.41 6.56
C GLN A 620 -2.98 -5.91 6.03
N SER A 621 -2.95 -6.78 5.01
CA SER A 621 -4.17 -7.30 4.38
C SER A 621 -4.94 -8.28 5.27
N ASN A 622 -4.27 -8.93 6.22
CA ASN A 622 -4.89 -9.96 7.06
C ASN A 622 -5.43 -9.43 8.39
N ILE A 623 -4.80 -8.39 8.95
CA ILE A 623 -5.10 -7.83 10.27
C ILE A 623 -5.57 -6.37 10.14
N VAL A 624 -4.87 -5.51 9.42
CA VAL A 624 -5.19 -4.07 9.38
C VAL A 624 -6.39 -3.74 8.51
N SER A 625 -6.38 -4.14 7.23
CA SER A 625 -7.43 -3.82 6.27
C SER A 625 -8.84 -4.21 6.72
N PRO A 626 -9.06 -5.42 7.30
CA PRO A 626 -10.41 -5.83 7.67
C PRO A 626 -11.13 -4.97 8.71
N ILE A 627 -10.38 -4.21 9.52
CA ILE A 627 -10.96 -3.25 10.48
C ILE A 627 -10.97 -1.83 9.90
N LEU A 628 -9.86 -1.36 9.32
CA LEU A 628 -9.75 0.04 8.91
C LEU A 628 -10.57 0.36 7.65
N ASP A 629 -10.77 -0.59 6.74
CA ASP A 629 -11.62 -0.38 5.57
C ASP A 629 -13.10 -0.17 5.95
N LYS A 630 -13.52 -0.63 7.13
CA LYS A 630 -14.89 -0.45 7.64
C LYS A 630 -15.18 0.98 8.09
N VAL A 631 -14.16 1.80 8.29
CA VAL A 631 -14.34 3.25 8.49
C VAL A 631 -14.99 3.88 7.25
N ASN A 632 -14.62 3.47 6.03
CA ASN A 632 -15.24 3.98 4.80
C ASN A 632 -16.69 3.51 4.60
N GLU A 633 -17.17 2.58 5.42
CA GLU A 633 -18.55 2.11 5.45
C GLU A 633 -19.33 2.66 6.66
N ASP A 634 -18.76 3.63 7.38
CA ASP A 634 -19.30 4.21 8.61
C ASP A 634 -19.56 3.17 9.71
N LYS A 635 -18.70 2.15 9.77
CA LYS A 635 -18.88 1.00 10.68
C LYS A 635 -17.74 0.88 11.67
N ASN A 636 -18.09 1.04 12.94
CA ASN A 636 -17.25 0.59 14.04
C ASN A 636 -17.56 -0.87 14.38
N LEU A 637 -16.60 -1.76 14.11
CA LEU A 637 -16.72 -3.20 14.35
C LEU A 637 -15.61 -3.73 15.26
N VAL A 638 -15.04 -2.91 16.14
CA VAL A 638 -13.88 -3.29 16.98
C VAL A 638 -14.13 -4.62 17.72
N ASP A 639 -15.23 -4.74 18.46
CA ASP A 639 -15.51 -5.96 19.25
C ASP A 639 -15.65 -7.21 18.35
N ALA A 640 -16.46 -7.10 17.30
CA ALA A 640 -16.68 -8.20 16.35
C ALA A 640 -15.40 -8.58 15.58
N TYR A 641 -14.53 -7.59 15.33
CA TYR A 641 -13.24 -7.80 14.70
C TYR A 641 -12.33 -8.62 15.62
N PHE A 642 -12.13 -8.23 16.88
CA PHE A 642 -11.21 -8.99 17.75
C PHE A 642 -11.74 -10.39 18.08
N GLU A 643 -13.06 -10.59 18.20
CA GLU A 643 -13.66 -11.92 18.31
C GLU A 643 -13.32 -12.81 17.10
N ARG A 644 -13.31 -12.23 15.90
CA ARG A 644 -13.07 -12.94 14.64
C ARG A 644 -11.60 -13.16 14.30
N TYR A 645 -10.75 -12.16 14.54
CA TYR A 645 -9.37 -12.13 14.04
C TYR A 645 -8.33 -12.62 15.04
N THR A 646 -8.70 -12.93 16.29
CA THR A 646 -7.78 -13.54 17.27
C THR A 646 -7.17 -14.84 16.76
N LYS A 647 -8.00 -15.80 16.34
CA LYS A 647 -7.51 -17.08 15.79
C LYS A 647 -6.61 -16.87 14.56
N ARG A 648 -6.98 -15.92 13.69
CA ARG A 648 -6.20 -15.62 12.48
C ARG A 648 -4.83 -15.03 12.83
N PHE A 649 -4.78 -14.13 13.80
CA PHE A 649 -3.52 -13.61 14.31
C PHE A 649 -2.65 -14.73 14.89
N ASP A 650 -3.23 -15.62 15.71
CA ASP A 650 -2.49 -16.74 16.31
C ASP A 650 -1.86 -17.65 15.24
N GLU A 651 -2.59 -17.93 14.15
CA GLU A 651 -2.08 -18.70 13.00
C GLU A 651 -0.90 -17.98 12.33
N LEU A 652 -1.04 -16.70 12.04
CA LEU A 652 0.00 -15.87 11.39
C LEU A 652 1.25 -15.72 12.26
N TYR A 653 1.06 -15.48 13.55
CA TYR A 653 2.16 -15.34 14.49
C TYR A 653 2.85 -16.68 14.74
N SER A 654 2.11 -17.80 14.78
CA SER A 654 2.71 -19.14 14.84
C SER A 654 3.55 -19.43 13.61
N ALA A 655 3.08 -19.08 12.41
CA ALA A 655 3.85 -19.22 11.18
C ALA A 655 5.15 -18.39 11.20
N LEU A 656 5.10 -17.16 11.74
CA LEU A 656 6.29 -16.35 11.96
C LEU A 656 7.27 -17.04 12.93
N LEU A 657 6.77 -17.53 14.07
CA LEU A 657 7.60 -18.24 15.05
C LEU A 657 8.23 -19.52 14.48
N ASP A 658 7.51 -20.25 13.63
CA ASP A 658 8.03 -21.46 12.99
C ASP A 658 9.09 -21.12 11.93
N SER A 659 8.88 -20.08 11.12
CA SER A 659 9.91 -19.51 10.22
C SER A 659 11.18 -19.11 11.00
N ILE A 660 11.00 -18.47 12.16
CA ILE A 660 12.10 -18.11 13.04
C ILE A 660 12.84 -19.34 13.57
N LYS A 661 12.16 -20.44 13.93
CA LYS A 661 12.84 -21.67 14.37
C LYS A 661 13.69 -22.28 13.25
N GLU A 662 13.17 -22.30 12.03
CA GLU A 662 13.83 -22.86 10.86
C GLU A 662 15.01 -22.02 10.35
N SER A 663 15.07 -20.73 10.70
CA SER A 663 16.15 -19.83 10.30
C SER A 663 17.54 -20.30 10.79
N LYS A 664 18.61 -19.92 10.09
CA LYS A 664 19.97 -20.12 10.61
C LYS A 664 20.24 -19.12 11.72
N THR A 665 20.98 -19.56 12.75
CA THR A 665 21.49 -18.70 13.83
C THR A 665 22.60 -17.81 13.31
#